data_AF-A0AAU1IGZ4-F1
#
_entry.id   AF-A0AAU1IGZ4-F1
#
_cell.length_a   1.000
_cell.length_b   1.000
_cell.length_c   1.000
_cell.angle_alpha   90.00
_cell.angle_beta   90.00
_cell.angle_gamma   90.00
#
_symmetry.space_group_name_H-M   'P 1'
#
loop_
_entity.id
_entity.type
_entity.pdbx_description
1 polymer ?
#
loop_
_entity_poly.entity_id
_entity_poly.type
_entity_poly.pdbx_seq_one_letter_code
_entity_poly.pdbx_strand_id
1 'polypeptide(L)'
;MDNPRDPYVRVRGAREHNLQGVDVDIPRDVLAVFTGVSGSGKSSLAFGTIYAEAQRRYFESVAPYARRLIHQVGAPKVGGITGLPPAVSLQQRRSTPTSRSSVGTVTSLSNSLRMLFSRAGDYPPGAERLDSDAFSPNTAAGACPECHGLGRVHRTTEESLVPDPSLSIREGAIAAWPGAWQGKNLRDILDTLGHDVDVPWRELPADERKWILFTDEQPVVTVHPVRDADRIQRPYQGTYMSAHRYVMKTFADTKSPTLRAKAERFLTSTPCPLCKGRRLRAESLAVTIAGRTIADLAALPLAELAGTLTGTSEAARVLTEDLTSRIAPILELGLGYLSLDRATPTLSAGELQRLRLATQLRSGLFGVVYVLDEPSAGLHPADTKALLTVLDRLKATGNSVFVVEHHLDVMRGADWLVDVGPQAGEHGGRVLYSGPVEGLAAVEESATARFLFDRSPTLPREVRSPRGELKVGPVTRHNLRDVTAEFPLGVFTAVTGVSGSGKSTLIGEITEELAGVGRLVSVDQKPIGRTPRSNLATYTGLFDVVRKVFAATDEARQRGYGVGRFSFNVAGGRCETCQGEGFVSVELLFLPSTYAPCPDCGGARYNPETLQVTYRGRNIADVLDLTVESAAEFFADTPAVARSLTTLLDVGLGYLHLGQPATELSGGEAQRIKLATELQRAHRTHTLYLLDEPTTGLHPADVELLLHQLHGLVDAGHTVIVVEHDMSVVAGADWVIDMGPGGGEKGGRVVAAGTPTEVAGTKGSTTAPYLKNALE
;
A
#
# COMPACT_ATOMS: atom_id res chain seq x y z
N MET A 1 44.84 -8.45 -5.43
CA MET A 1 45.34 -7.95 -4.13
C MET A 1 44.22 -7.12 -3.53
N ASP A 2 43.41 -7.74 -2.67
CA ASP A 2 42.29 -7.06 -2.02
C ASP A 2 42.82 -6.10 -0.97
N ASN A 3 42.58 -4.81 -1.13
CA ASN A 3 42.83 -3.84 -0.09
C ASN A 3 41.76 -4.03 1.00
N PRO A 4 42.10 -4.44 2.24
CA PRO A 4 41.13 -4.64 3.32
C PRO A 4 40.42 -3.34 3.75
N ARG A 5 40.79 -2.20 3.16
CA ARG A 5 40.15 -0.89 3.32
C ARG A 5 39.56 -0.34 2.02
N ASP A 6 39.10 -1.19 1.10
CA ASP A 6 38.48 -0.73 -0.15
C ASP A 6 37.33 0.26 0.15
N PRO A 7 37.46 1.57 -0.10
CA PRO A 7 36.48 2.55 0.36
C PRO A 7 35.21 2.56 -0.51
N TYR A 8 35.12 1.65 -1.49
CA TYR A 8 34.00 1.56 -2.41
C TYR A 8 33.30 0.20 -2.32
N VAL A 9 31.99 0.23 -2.48
CA VAL A 9 31.22 -0.90 -2.97
C VAL A 9 31.36 -0.91 -4.49
N ARG A 10 32.06 -1.91 -5.03
CA ARG A 10 32.29 -2.05 -6.48
C ARG A 10 31.43 -3.17 -7.02
N VAL A 11 30.45 -2.83 -7.85
CA VAL A 11 29.59 -3.79 -8.55
C VAL A 11 30.15 -4.01 -9.94
N ARG A 12 30.27 -5.27 -10.36
CA ARG A 12 30.76 -5.64 -11.70
C ARG A 12 29.83 -6.60 -12.43
N GLY A 13 29.48 -6.26 -13.66
CA GLY A 13 28.67 -7.07 -14.56
C GLY A 13 27.27 -7.39 -14.04
N ALA A 14 26.57 -6.42 -13.44
CA ALA A 14 25.21 -6.61 -12.95
C ALA A 14 24.19 -6.70 -14.11
N ARG A 15 23.36 -7.74 -14.07
CA ARG A 15 22.38 -8.12 -15.11
C ARG A 15 21.02 -8.50 -14.53
N GLU A 16 20.72 -8.03 -13.31
CA GLU A 16 19.44 -8.28 -12.67
C GLU A 16 18.33 -7.51 -13.41
N HIS A 17 17.23 -8.20 -13.74
CA HIS A 17 16.15 -7.68 -14.59
C HIS A 17 16.66 -7.04 -15.91
N ASN A 18 16.49 -5.74 -16.09
CA ASN A 18 16.85 -4.99 -17.29
C ASN A 18 18.29 -4.41 -17.26
N LEU A 19 19.09 -4.67 -16.22
CA LEU A 19 20.46 -4.16 -16.16
C LEU A 19 21.34 -4.74 -17.28
N GLN A 20 22.07 -3.86 -17.98
CA GLN A 20 22.84 -4.20 -19.19
C GLN A 20 24.31 -4.49 -18.89
N GLY A 21 24.59 -5.38 -17.92
CA GLY A 21 25.97 -5.73 -17.55
C GLY A 21 26.72 -4.58 -16.86
N VAL A 22 26.03 -3.89 -15.96
CA VAL A 22 26.47 -2.64 -15.32
C VAL A 22 27.68 -2.84 -14.41
N ASP A 23 28.65 -1.95 -14.55
CA ASP A 23 29.74 -1.72 -13.60
C ASP A 23 29.53 -0.38 -12.90
N VAL A 24 29.61 -0.35 -11.57
CA VAL A 24 29.50 0.91 -10.79
C VAL A 24 30.35 0.86 -9.54
N ASP A 25 30.98 2.00 -9.22
CA ASP A 25 31.71 2.23 -7.99
C ASP A 25 30.96 3.26 -7.15
N ILE A 26 30.67 2.91 -5.90
CA ILE A 26 29.92 3.75 -4.96
C ILE A 26 30.71 3.83 -3.66
N PRO A 27 31.05 5.03 -3.16
CA PRO A 27 31.79 5.14 -1.92
C PRO A 27 30.99 4.58 -0.73
N ARG A 28 31.71 4.11 0.28
CA ARG A 28 31.16 3.80 1.61
C ARG A 28 31.13 5.07 2.45
N ASP A 29 30.36 5.00 3.54
CA ASP A 29 30.27 6.04 4.56
C ASP A 29 29.73 7.39 4.01
N VAL A 30 28.92 7.31 2.95
CA VAL A 30 28.25 8.43 2.30
C VAL A 30 26.74 8.22 2.20
N LEU A 31 26.02 9.31 1.96
CA LEU A 31 24.67 9.31 1.43
C LEU A 31 24.74 9.25 -0.10
N ALA A 32 24.53 8.05 -0.65
CA ALA A 32 24.45 7.84 -2.10
C ALA A 32 22.98 7.70 -2.54
N VAL A 33 22.56 8.52 -3.50
CA VAL A 33 21.20 8.50 -4.06
C VAL A 33 21.20 7.87 -5.45
N PHE A 34 20.34 6.89 -5.65
CA PHE A 34 20.07 6.22 -6.92
C PHE A 34 18.85 6.87 -7.57
N THR A 35 19.04 7.42 -8.75
CA THR A 35 18.02 8.19 -9.49
C THR A 35 17.87 7.68 -10.93
N GLY A 36 16.86 8.17 -11.63
CA GLY A 36 16.44 7.76 -12.97
C GLY A 36 14.92 7.61 -13.07
N VAL A 37 14.40 7.48 -14.29
CA VAL A 37 12.95 7.34 -14.54
C VAL A 37 12.37 6.03 -13.99
N SER A 38 11.05 5.95 -13.80
CA SER A 38 10.38 4.72 -13.38
C SER A 38 10.70 3.57 -14.34
N GLY A 39 11.15 2.42 -13.82
CA GLY A 39 11.56 1.28 -14.65
C GLY A 39 12.97 1.35 -15.24
N SER A 40 13.77 2.38 -14.91
CA SER A 40 15.12 2.51 -15.46
C SER A 40 16.15 1.48 -14.97
N GLY A 41 15.90 0.83 -13.83
CA GLY A 41 16.80 -0.16 -13.23
C GLY A 41 17.40 0.24 -11.88
N LYS A 42 17.08 1.44 -11.36
CA LYS A 42 17.45 1.93 -10.00
C LYS A 42 17.26 0.88 -8.90
N SER A 43 16.04 0.33 -8.77
CA SER A 43 15.71 -0.67 -7.75
C SER A 43 16.32 -2.04 -8.05
N SER A 44 16.50 -2.41 -9.34
CA SER A 44 17.22 -3.62 -9.73
C SER A 44 18.68 -3.59 -9.29
N LEU A 45 19.31 -2.41 -9.33
CA LEU A 45 20.69 -2.22 -8.88
C LEU A 45 20.77 -2.16 -7.33
N ALA A 46 20.02 -1.27 -6.70
CA ALA A 46 20.11 -1.06 -5.24
C ALA A 46 19.57 -2.26 -4.44
N PHE A 47 18.38 -2.77 -4.80
CA PHE A 47 17.72 -3.85 -4.06
C PHE A 47 17.97 -5.22 -4.68
N GLY A 48 17.73 -5.36 -5.99
CA GLY A 48 17.85 -6.64 -6.71
C GLY A 48 19.27 -7.16 -6.76
N THR A 49 20.27 -6.27 -6.74
CA THR A 49 21.69 -6.62 -6.83
C THR A 49 22.42 -6.40 -5.50
N ILE A 50 22.58 -5.14 -5.06
CA ILE A 50 23.43 -4.80 -3.91
C ILE A 50 22.87 -5.39 -2.60
N TYR A 51 21.63 -5.05 -2.25
CA TYR A 51 21.01 -5.55 -1.02
C TYR A 51 20.85 -7.08 -1.03
N ALA A 52 20.33 -7.64 -2.13
CA ALA A 52 20.11 -9.07 -2.25
C ALA A 52 21.42 -9.87 -2.10
N GLU A 53 22.51 -9.40 -2.70
CA GLU A 53 23.81 -10.06 -2.58
C GLU A 53 24.41 -9.92 -1.17
N ALA A 54 24.27 -8.76 -0.52
CA ALA A 54 24.67 -8.59 0.88
C ALA A 54 23.91 -9.54 1.82
N GLN A 55 22.59 -9.64 1.64
CA GLN A 55 21.73 -10.50 2.43
C GLN A 55 22.07 -11.99 2.21
N ARG A 56 22.30 -12.39 0.95
CA ARG A 56 22.72 -13.75 0.59
C ARG A 56 24.03 -14.15 1.28
N ARG A 57 25.08 -13.34 1.12
CA ARG A 57 26.40 -13.58 1.73
C ARG A 57 26.32 -13.68 3.24
N TYR A 58 25.53 -12.80 3.87
CA TYR A 58 25.35 -12.79 5.32
C TYR A 58 24.65 -14.08 5.80
N PHE A 59 23.53 -14.47 5.21
CA PHE A 59 22.80 -15.66 5.66
C PHE A 59 23.53 -16.98 5.35
N GLU A 60 24.20 -17.08 4.21
CA GLU A 60 25.03 -18.25 3.88
C GLU A 60 26.14 -18.47 4.93
N SER A 61 26.58 -17.39 5.57
CA SER A 61 27.60 -17.38 6.62
C SER A 61 27.02 -17.65 8.02
N VAL A 62 25.86 -17.09 8.35
CA VAL A 62 25.30 -17.13 9.72
C VAL A 62 24.42 -18.35 9.98
N ALA A 63 23.68 -18.86 8.99
CA ALA A 63 22.70 -19.93 9.18
C ALA A 63 22.86 -21.02 8.10
N PRO A 64 23.62 -22.10 8.35
CA PRO A 64 23.83 -23.16 7.37
C PRO A 64 22.54 -23.83 6.87
N TYR A 65 21.49 -23.89 7.70
CA TYR A 65 20.18 -24.43 7.31
C TYR A 65 19.41 -23.49 6.36
N ALA A 66 19.67 -22.18 6.41
CA ALA A 66 19.02 -21.19 5.56
C ALA A 66 19.48 -21.30 4.09
N ARG A 67 20.65 -21.93 3.84
CA ARG A 67 21.20 -22.12 2.49
C ARG A 67 20.20 -22.78 1.54
N ARG A 68 19.53 -23.86 1.97
CA ARG A 68 18.54 -24.58 1.13
C ARG A 68 17.34 -23.70 0.77
N LEU A 69 16.91 -22.83 1.67
CA LEU A 69 15.77 -21.93 1.47
C LEU A 69 16.14 -20.74 0.56
N ILE A 70 17.36 -20.22 0.69
CA ILE A 70 17.86 -19.11 -0.14
C ILE A 70 18.08 -19.55 -1.59
N HIS A 71 18.56 -20.77 -1.82
CA HIS A 71 18.72 -21.31 -3.18
C HIS A 71 17.40 -21.39 -3.97
N GLN A 72 16.25 -21.49 -3.30
CA GLN A 72 14.94 -21.50 -3.97
C GLN A 72 14.52 -20.11 -4.48
N VAL A 73 15.04 -19.03 -3.89
CA VAL A 73 14.76 -17.64 -4.31
C VAL A 73 15.62 -17.24 -5.51
N GLY A 74 16.78 -17.87 -5.68
CA GLY A 74 17.75 -17.57 -6.74
C GLY A 74 18.82 -16.57 -6.30
N ALA A 75 20.00 -16.63 -6.94
CA ALA A 75 21.09 -15.68 -6.71
C ALA A 75 20.96 -14.48 -7.67
N PRO A 76 21.30 -13.26 -7.22
CA PRO A 76 21.35 -12.10 -8.12
C PRO A 76 22.29 -12.33 -9.30
N LYS A 77 21.90 -11.88 -10.49
CA LYS A 77 22.70 -11.97 -11.71
C LYS A 77 23.77 -10.90 -11.73
N VAL A 78 24.92 -11.17 -11.10
CA VAL A 78 26.06 -10.23 -11.04
C VAL A 78 27.38 -10.98 -11.18
N GLY A 79 28.36 -10.38 -11.87
CA GLY A 79 29.69 -10.96 -12.03
C GLY A 79 30.50 -10.96 -10.73
N GLY A 80 30.47 -9.86 -9.98
CA GLY A 80 31.07 -9.77 -8.66
C GLY A 80 30.76 -8.46 -7.94
N ILE A 81 30.81 -8.49 -6.61
CA ILE A 81 30.74 -7.28 -5.79
C ILE A 81 31.84 -7.31 -4.73
N THR A 82 32.72 -6.31 -4.70
CA THR A 82 33.77 -6.15 -3.68
C THR A 82 33.45 -4.98 -2.74
N GLY A 83 34.01 -5.02 -1.53
CA GLY A 83 33.82 -3.96 -0.55
C GLY A 83 32.41 -3.83 0.04
N LEU A 84 31.52 -4.81 -0.20
CA LEU A 84 30.12 -4.80 0.24
C LEU A 84 29.96 -5.23 1.72
N PRO A 85 29.56 -4.32 2.63
CA PRO A 85 29.22 -4.65 4.01
C PRO A 85 27.87 -5.40 4.11
N PRO A 86 27.50 -5.93 5.30
CA PRO A 86 26.14 -6.36 5.57
C PRO A 86 25.14 -5.22 5.34
N ALA A 87 23.96 -5.56 4.82
CA ALA A 87 22.95 -4.56 4.46
C ALA A 87 21.64 -4.73 5.24
N VAL A 88 21.01 -3.59 5.53
CA VAL A 88 19.68 -3.50 6.15
C VAL A 88 18.76 -2.77 5.19
N SER A 89 17.66 -3.39 4.79
CA SER A 89 16.68 -2.72 3.92
C SER A 89 15.56 -2.07 4.73
N LEU A 90 15.18 -0.87 4.30
CA LEU A 90 13.95 -0.19 4.69
C LEU A 90 13.07 -0.01 3.45
N GLN A 91 12.56 -1.14 2.93
CA GLN A 91 11.64 -1.12 1.79
C GLN A 91 10.23 -0.69 2.20
N GLN A 92 9.52 -0.08 1.24
CA GLN A 92 8.08 0.17 1.33
C GLN A 92 7.22 -1.10 1.30
N ARG A 93 7.83 -2.29 1.11
CA ARG A 93 7.10 -3.56 1.04
C ARG A 93 6.11 -3.67 2.20
N ARG A 94 4.83 -3.72 1.82
CA ARG A 94 3.69 -3.79 2.71
C ARG A 94 3.67 -5.16 3.37
N SER A 95 4.43 -5.33 4.46
CA SER A 95 4.05 -6.31 5.47
C SER A 95 2.61 -6.02 5.84
N THR A 96 1.67 -6.93 5.57
CA THR A 96 0.23 -6.71 5.81
C THR A 96 0.06 -6.19 7.23
N PRO A 97 -0.29 -4.90 7.41
CA PRO A 97 -0.43 -4.33 8.74
C PRO A 97 -1.51 -5.11 9.48
N THR A 98 -1.21 -5.57 10.69
CA THR A 98 -2.21 -6.27 11.51
C THR A 98 -2.78 -5.29 12.51
N SER A 99 -4.07 -5.42 12.82
CA SER A 99 -4.73 -4.59 13.84
C SER A 99 -4.12 -4.74 15.25
N ARG A 100 -3.23 -5.73 15.45
CA ARG A 100 -2.49 -5.95 16.70
C ARG A 100 -1.18 -5.15 16.80
N SER A 101 -0.64 -4.68 15.66
CA SER A 101 0.56 -3.84 15.64
C SER A 101 0.18 -2.36 15.68
N SER A 102 0.85 -1.59 16.53
CA SER A 102 0.70 -0.15 16.70
C SER A 102 2.02 0.60 16.49
N VAL A 103 1.97 1.93 16.47
CA VAL A 103 3.16 2.81 16.45
C VAL A 103 4.13 2.42 17.56
N GLY A 104 3.64 2.20 18.78
CA GLY A 104 4.48 1.84 19.92
C GLY A 104 5.14 0.47 19.80
N THR A 105 4.53 -0.49 19.09
CA THR A 105 5.19 -1.78 18.81
C THR A 105 6.22 -1.67 17.70
N VAL A 106 5.94 -0.93 16.62
CA VAL A 106 6.89 -0.74 15.50
C VAL A 106 8.15 -0.02 15.96
N THR A 107 8.00 0.95 16.86
CA THR A 107 9.10 1.77 17.39
C THR A 107 9.78 1.17 18.62
N SER A 108 9.30 0.03 19.13
CA SER A 108 9.68 -0.57 20.42
C SER A 108 9.42 0.29 21.67
N LEU A 109 8.85 1.50 21.53
CA LEU A 109 8.55 2.42 22.64
C LEU A 109 7.57 1.83 23.65
N SER A 110 6.63 0.99 23.21
CA SER A 110 5.74 0.28 24.12
C SER A 110 6.49 -0.63 25.09
N ASN A 111 7.67 -1.15 24.75
CA ASN A 111 8.44 -1.99 25.68
C ASN A 111 9.02 -1.14 26.82
N SER A 112 9.67 -0.01 26.51
CA SER A 112 10.20 0.91 27.51
C SER A 112 9.09 1.45 28.42
N LEU A 113 7.92 1.80 27.86
CA LEU A 113 6.78 2.24 28.65
C LEU A 113 6.25 1.15 29.60
N ARG A 114 6.13 -0.10 29.15
CA ARG A 114 5.71 -1.24 29.99
C ARG A 114 6.70 -1.51 31.12
N MET A 115 8.00 -1.44 30.83
CA MET A 115 9.05 -1.58 31.84
C MET A 115 8.98 -0.46 32.89
N LEU A 116 8.70 0.78 32.46
CA LEU A 116 8.54 1.92 33.34
C LEU A 116 7.38 1.70 34.32
N PHE A 117 6.20 1.25 33.85
CA PHE A 117 5.06 0.95 34.73
C PHE A 117 5.34 -0.20 35.71
N SER A 118 5.96 -1.27 35.22
CA SER A 118 6.31 -2.44 36.06
C SER A 118 7.25 -2.07 37.21
N ARG A 119 8.24 -1.21 36.94
CA ARG A 119 9.33 -0.91 37.90
C ARG A 119 9.14 0.36 38.70
N ALA A 120 8.47 1.36 38.14
CA ALA A 120 8.35 2.69 38.73
C ALA A 120 6.90 3.19 38.85
N GLY A 121 5.91 2.40 38.45
CA GLY A 121 4.50 2.76 38.63
C GLY A 121 4.11 2.80 40.11
N ASP A 122 3.14 3.66 40.39
CA ASP A 122 2.41 3.75 41.66
C ASP A 122 1.33 2.66 41.68
N TYR A 123 1.47 1.70 42.60
CA TYR A 123 0.56 0.57 42.77
C TYR A 123 -0.45 0.88 43.88
N PRO A 124 -1.72 0.43 43.74
CA PRO A 124 -2.67 0.49 44.84
C PRO A 124 -2.15 -0.26 46.09
N PRO A 125 -2.48 0.20 47.31
CA PRO A 125 -2.07 -0.48 48.53
C PRO A 125 -2.49 -1.96 48.53
N GLY A 126 -1.54 -2.86 48.81
CA GLY A 126 -1.77 -4.30 48.85
C GLY A 126 -1.85 -5.00 47.48
N ALA A 127 -1.68 -4.28 46.37
CA ALA A 127 -1.61 -4.89 45.05
C ALA A 127 -0.29 -5.64 44.84
N GLU A 128 -0.35 -6.79 44.15
CA GLU A 128 0.83 -7.52 43.72
C GLU A 128 1.61 -6.75 42.65
N ARG A 129 2.94 -6.88 42.66
CA ARG A 129 3.77 -6.31 41.60
C ARG A 129 3.53 -7.04 40.29
N LEU A 130 3.37 -6.26 39.23
CA LEU A 130 3.10 -6.77 37.88
C LEU A 130 4.36 -6.68 37.01
N ASP A 131 4.65 -7.76 36.29
CA ASP A 131 5.70 -7.77 35.27
C ASP A 131 5.31 -6.92 34.03
N SER A 132 6.29 -6.56 33.21
CA SER A 132 6.08 -5.74 32.00
C SER A 132 5.09 -6.35 31.01
N ASP A 133 4.93 -7.67 31.02
CA ASP A 133 3.98 -8.36 30.14
C ASP A 133 2.53 -8.19 30.57
N ALA A 134 2.25 -7.93 31.84
CA ALA A 134 0.91 -7.56 32.30
C ALA A 134 0.46 -6.20 31.74
N PHE A 135 1.38 -5.37 31.27
CA PHE A 135 1.08 -4.07 30.65
C PHE A 135 0.99 -4.13 29.12
N SER A 136 0.97 -5.33 28.52
CA SER A 136 0.87 -5.52 27.07
C SER A 136 -0.54 -5.95 26.66
N PRO A 137 -1.17 -5.29 25.66
CA PRO A 137 -2.42 -5.76 25.08
C PRO A 137 -2.24 -7.00 24.20
N ASN A 138 -1.00 -7.45 23.94
CA ASN A 138 -0.70 -8.58 23.07
C ASN A 138 -0.31 -9.85 23.83
N THR A 139 -0.34 -9.83 25.17
CA THR A 139 -0.05 -11.00 26.03
C THR A 139 -1.32 -11.44 26.73
N ALA A 140 -1.44 -12.72 27.04
CA ALA A 140 -2.57 -13.22 27.83
C ALA A 140 -2.63 -12.59 29.23
N ALA A 141 -1.47 -12.26 29.80
CA ALA A 141 -1.34 -11.65 31.12
C ALA A 141 -1.91 -10.23 31.19
N GLY A 142 -1.72 -9.42 30.13
CA GLY A 142 -2.14 -8.01 30.13
C GLY A 142 -3.40 -7.70 29.35
N ALA A 143 -3.74 -8.52 28.36
CA ALA A 143 -4.89 -8.26 27.50
C ALA A 143 -6.22 -8.32 28.25
N CYS A 144 -7.10 -7.35 27.97
CA CYS A 144 -8.50 -7.41 28.39
C CYS A 144 -9.13 -8.74 27.93
N PRO A 145 -9.79 -9.50 28.81
CA PRO A 145 -10.29 -10.84 28.49
C PRO A 145 -11.49 -10.81 27.51
N GLU A 146 -12.27 -9.72 27.48
CA GLU A 146 -13.44 -9.60 26.60
C GLU A 146 -13.03 -9.31 25.15
N CYS A 147 -12.17 -8.31 24.93
CA CYS A 147 -11.77 -7.92 23.58
C CYS A 147 -10.44 -8.54 23.14
N HIS A 148 -9.83 -9.41 23.96
CA HIS A 148 -8.51 -10.00 23.74
C HIS A 148 -7.44 -8.98 23.32
N GLY A 149 -7.43 -7.82 23.98
CA GLY A 149 -6.47 -6.75 23.71
C GLY A 149 -6.72 -5.89 22.46
N LEU A 150 -7.83 -6.07 21.75
CA LEU A 150 -8.19 -5.25 20.58
C LEU A 150 -8.75 -3.88 20.97
N GLY A 151 -9.37 -3.76 22.15
CA GLY A 151 -10.02 -2.55 22.65
C GLY A 151 -11.42 -2.31 22.07
N ARG A 152 -11.79 -3.04 21.03
CA ARG A 152 -13.13 -3.00 20.45
C ARG A 152 -13.74 -4.40 20.44
N VAL A 153 -15.05 -4.46 20.53
CA VAL A 153 -15.82 -5.69 20.31
C VAL A 153 -16.57 -5.50 19.00
N HIS A 154 -16.46 -6.49 18.13
CA HIS A 154 -17.24 -6.53 16.89
C HIS A 154 -18.52 -7.30 17.18
N ARG A 155 -19.67 -6.69 16.86
CA ARG A 155 -20.99 -7.30 17.03
C ARG A 155 -21.78 -7.17 15.75
N THR A 156 -22.58 -8.18 15.43
CA THR A 156 -23.61 -8.07 14.40
C THR A 156 -24.94 -7.70 15.06
N THR A 157 -25.77 -6.96 14.34
CA THR A 157 -27.15 -6.61 14.68
C THR A 157 -28.09 -7.16 13.61
N GLU A 158 -29.39 -7.31 13.91
CA GLU A 158 -30.37 -7.73 12.90
C GLU A 158 -30.36 -6.78 11.70
N GLU A 159 -30.39 -5.47 11.94
CA GLU A 159 -30.32 -4.43 10.90
C GLU A 159 -29.06 -4.54 10.04
N SER A 160 -27.90 -4.84 10.65
CA SER A 160 -26.68 -5.04 9.86
C SER A 160 -26.75 -6.30 9.00
N LEU A 161 -27.33 -7.39 9.52
CA LEU A 161 -27.36 -8.68 8.81
C LEU A 161 -28.46 -8.73 7.74
N VAL A 162 -29.53 -7.97 7.95
CA VAL A 162 -30.74 -7.88 7.13
C VAL A 162 -31.07 -6.41 6.86
N PRO A 163 -30.40 -5.75 5.89
CA PRO A 163 -30.60 -4.33 5.61
C PRO A 163 -31.98 -4.00 5.04
N ASP A 164 -32.59 -4.95 4.30
CA ASP A 164 -33.94 -4.82 3.74
C ASP A 164 -34.85 -5.93 4.28
N PRO A 165 -35.63 -5.65 5.35
CA PRO A 165 -36.51 -6.63 5.96
C PRO A 165 -37.83 -6.84 5.19
N SER A 166 -38.00 -6.18 4.02
CA SER A 166 -39.17 -6.38 3.16
C SER A 166 -39.04 -7.59 2.24
N LEU A 167 -37.82 -8.08 2.02
CA LEU A 167 -37.52 -9.26 1.22
C LEU A 167 -37.74 -10.55 2.02
N SER A 168 -38.02 -11.65 1.33
CA SER A 168 -37.99 -13.00 1.89
C SER A 168 -36.55 -13.56 1.99
N ILE A 169 -36.37 -14.66 2.73
CA ILE A 169 -35.08 -15.36 2.81
C ILE A 169 -34.65 -15.85 1.41
N ARG A 170 -35.61 -16.31 0.59
CA ARG A 170 -35.34 -16.76 -0.78
C ARG A 170 -34.87 -15.64 -1.69
N GLU A 171 -35.47 -14.46 -1.57
CA GLU A 171 -35.08 -13.24 -2.32
C GLU A 171 -33.77 -12.62 -1.81
N GLY A 172 -33.26 -13.06 -0.67
CA GLY A 172 -31.96 -12.69 -0.16
C GLY A 172 -31.97 -11.65 0.95
N ALA A 173 -33.02 -11.63 1.79
CA ALA A 173 -33.11 -10.75 2.97
C ALA A 173 -31.84 -10.78 3.84
N ILE A 174 -31.27 -11.98 4.08
CA ILE A 174 -30.03 -12.15 4.84
C ILE A 174 -28.82 -11.84 3.96
N ALA A 175 -28.54 -10.55 3.78
CA ALA A 175 -27.43 -10.05 2.97
C ALA A 175 -26.05 -10.52 3.44
N ALA A 176 -25.94 -10.86 4.73
CA ALA A 176 -24.70 -11.31 5.35
C ALA A 176 -24.24 -12.72 4.95
N TRP A 177 -25.12 -13.54 4.37
CA TRP A 177 -24.78 -14.91 4.00
C TRP A 177 -23.82 -15.03 2.80
N PRO A 178 -23.13 -16.18 2.68
CA PRO A 178 -22.27 -16.45 1.54
C PRO A 178 -23.06 -16.44 0.23
N GLY A 179 -22.41 -16.03 -0.86
CA GLY A 179 -23.00 -16.11 -2.20
C GLY A 179 -22.98 -17.53 -2.78
N ALA A 180 -23.50 -17.64 -4.01
CA ALA A 180 -23.46 -18.87 -4.82
C ALA A 180 -24.06 -20.09 -4.08
N TRP A 181 -23.38 -21.24 -4.15
CA TRP A 181 -23.89 -22.51 -3.64
C TRP A 181 -24.08 -22.54 -2.12
N GLN A 182 -23.18 -21.92 -1.35
CA GLN A 182 -23.26 -21.96 0.12
C GLN A 182 -24.47 -21.19 0.66
N GLY A 183 -24.80 -20.04 0.08
CA GLY A 183 -26.02 -19.30 0.45
C GLY A 183 -27.27 -20.09 0.12
N LYS A 184 -27.32 -20.71 -1.08
CA LYS A 184 -28.42 -21.62 -1.43
C LYS A 184 -28.54 -22.76 -0.43
N ASN A 185 -27.42 -23.38 -0.05
CA ASN A 185 -27.41 -24.48 0.89
C ASN A 185 -28.01 -24.09 2.26
N LEU A 186 -27.63 -22.94 2.83
CA LEU A 186 -28.19 -22.49 4.11
C LEU A 186 -29.70 -22.24 4.03
N ARG A 187 -30.20 -21.75 2.89
CA ARG A 187 -31.65 -21.62 2.64
C ARG A 187 -32.35 -22.97 2.56
N ASP A 188 -31.81 -23.91 1.80
CA ASP A 188 -32.38 -25.26 1.67
C ASP A 188 -32.41 -25.99 3.03
N ILE A 189 -31.43 -25.72 3.90
CA ILE A 189 -31.40 -26.23 5.28
C ILE A 189 -32.53 -25.64 6.13
N LEU A 190 -32.75 -24.31 6.08
CA LEU A 190 -33.84 -23.67 6.83
C LEU A 190 -35.22 -24.19 6.41
N ASP A 191 -35.43 -24.35 5.10
CA ASP A 191 -36.66 -24.94 4.54
C ASP A 191 -36.88 -26.38 5.06
N THR A 192 -35.81 -27.19 5.09
CA THR A 192 -35.84 -28.55 5.66
C THR A 192 -36.14 -28.56 7.17
N LEU A 193 -35.70 -27.53 7.90
CA LEU A 193 -35.96 -27.34 9.33
C LEU A 193 -37.38 -26.81 9.61
N GLY A 194 -38.16 -26.47 8.58
CA GLY A 194 -39.54 -26.02 8.69
C GLY A 194 -39.71 -24.51 8.84
N HIS A 195 -38.66 -23.72 8.59
CA HIS A 195 -38.76 -22.26 8.55
C HIS A 195 -39.33 -21.81 7.20
N ASP A 196 -40.30 -20.89 7.21
CA ASP A 196 -40.85 -20.32 5.98
C ASP A 196 -39.84 -19.35 5.34
N VAL A 197 -39.29 -19.73 4.19
CA VAL A 197 -38.27 -18.94 3.49
C VAL A 197 -38.85 -17.99 2.43
N ASP A 198 -40.17 -18.01 2.23
CA ASP A 198 -40.87 -17.30 1.15
C ASP A 198 -41.67 -16.08 1.65
N VAL A 199 -41.89 -15.94 2.95
CA VAL A 199 -42.49 -14.74 3.55
C VAL A 199 -41.48 -13.60 3.74
N PRO A 200 -41.90 -12.31 3.67
CA PRO A 200 -41.05 -11.18 4.02
C PRO A 200 -40.42 -11.33 5.41
N TRP A 201 -39.13 -11.00 5.55
CA TRP A 201 -38.37 -11.19 6.79
C TRP A 201 -39.07 -10.58 8.01
N ARG A 202 -39.60 -9.36 7.89
CA ARG A 202 -40.32 -8.66 8.97
C ARG A 202 -41.56 -9.40 9.48
N GLU A 203 -42.13 -10.31 8.70
CA GLU A 203 -43.35 -11.08 9.04
C GLU A 203 -43.02 -12.38 9.78
N LEU A 204 -41.74 -12.80 9.80
CA LEU A 204 -41.30 -13.95 10.58
C LEU A 204 -41.39 -13.68 12.09
N PRO A 205 -41.80 -14.68 12.90
CA PRO A 205 -41.74 -14.61 14.36
C PRO A 205 -40.36 -14.16 14.88
N ALA A 206 -40.35 -13.33 15.92
CA ALA A 206 -39.11 -12.75 16.46
C ALA A 206 -38.12 -13.83 16.95
N ASP A 207 -38.63 -14.92 17.54
CA ASP A 207 -37.80 -16.03 18.03
C ASP A 207 -37.15 -16.81 16.88
N GLU A 208 -37.85 -17.01 15.75
CA GLU A 208 -37.28 -17.59 14.53
C GLU A 208 -36.19 -16.71 13.95
N ARG A 209 -36.47 -15.41 13.78
CA ARG A 209 -35.47 -14.44 13.29
C ARG A 209 -34.20 -14.44 14.15
N LYS A 210 -34.38 -14.45 15.47
CA LYS A 210 -33.28 -14.49 16.43
C LYS A 210 -32.49 -15.79 16.32
N TRP A 211 -33.16 -16.94 16.21
CA TRP A 211 -32.49 -18.23 16.06
C TRP A 211 -31.70 -18.28 14.74
N ILE A 212 -32.33 -17.92 13.62
CA ILE A 212 -31.70 -17.89 12.29
C ILE A 212 -30.43 -17.03 12.31
N LEU A 213 -30.50 -15.83 12.89
CA LEU A 213 -29.38 -14.89 12.86
C LEU A 213 -28.29 -15.18 13.88
N PHE A 214 -28.62 -15.62 15.10
CA PHE A 214 -27.68 -15.57 16.24
C PHE A 214 -27.46 -16.89 16.98
N THR A 215 -28.14 -17.99 16.62
CA THR A 215 -27.94 -19.27 17.34
C THR A 215 -26.49 -19.78 17.23
N ASP A 216 -26.04 -20.43 18.30
CA ASP A 216 -24.79 -21.21 18.33
C ASP A 216 -24.99 -22.67 17.90
N GLU A 217 -26.24 -23.09 17.74
CA GLU A 217 -26.60 -24.43 17.26
C GLU A 217 -26.15 -24.63 15.80
N GLN A 218 -25.70 -25.85 15.50
CA GLN A 218 -25.27 -26.24 14.15
C GLN A 218 -25.92 -27.57 13.74
N PRO A 219 -27.28 -27.61 13.61
CA PRO A 219 -27.97 -28.83 13.21
C PRO A 219 -27.46 -29.34 11.86
N VAL A 220 -27.35 -30.66 11.75
CA VAL A 220 -27.03 -31.35 10.51
C VAL A 220 -28.31 -31.98 9.99
N VAL A 221 -28.71 -31.61 8.77
CA VAL A 221 -29.93 -32.10 8.13
C VAL A 221 -29.63 -32.70 6.77
N THR A 222 -30.47 -33.66 6.36
CA THR A 222 -30.40 -34.22 5.01
C THR A 222 -31.13 -33.28 4.07
N VAL A 223 -30.39 -32.58 3.23
CA VAL A 223 -30.97 -31.64 2.24
C VAL A 223 -31.26 -32.40 0.95
N HIS A 224 -32.49 -32.28 0.47
CA HIS A 224 -32.93 -32.79 -0.83
C HIS A 224 -33.02 -31.62 -1.82
N PRO A 225 -31.95 -31.29 -2.56
CA PRO A 225 -31.95 -30.10 -3.40
C PRO A 225 -32.93 -30.27 -4.57
N VAL A 226 -33.77 -29.27 -4.82
CA VAL A 226 -34.53 -29.16 -6.08
C VAL A 226 -33.62 -28.49 -7.12
N ARG A 227 -33.30 -29.22 -8.20
CA ARG A 227 -32.48 -28.77 -9.34
C ARG A 227 -33.21 -29.00 -10.66
N ASP A 228 -32.77 -28.35 -11.74
CA ASP A 228 -33.25 -28.59 -13.10
C ASP A 228 -33.13 -30.07 -13.51
N ALA A 229 -33.99 -30.52 -14.43
CA ALA A 229 -34.19 -31.93 -14.79
C ALA A 229 -32.93 -32.67 -15.29
N ASP A 230 -31.90 -31.93 -15.68
CA ASP A 230 -30.61 -32.37 -16.22
C ASP A 230 -29.49 -32.51 -15.17
N ARG A 231 -29.75 -32.20 -13.89
CA ARG A 231 -28.74 -32.26 -12.82
C ARG A 231 -28.96 -33.41 -11.83
N ILE A 232 -27.86 -34.00 -11.37
CA ILE A 232 -27.83 -35.09 -10.38
C ILE A 232 -28.46 -34.61 -9.05
N GLN A 233 -29.60 -35.21 -8.68
CA GLN A 233 -30.39 -34.95 -7.48
C GLN A 233 -29.95 -35.80 -6.28
N ARG A 234 -28.66 -35.75 -5.90
CA ARG A 234 -28.18 -36.51 -4.73
C ARG A 234 -28.43 -35.71 -3.45
N PRO A 235 -29.11 -36.29 -2.44
CA PRO A 235 -29.19 -35.69 -1.13
C PRO A 235 -27.79 -35.62 -0.50
N TYR A 236 -27.59 -34.65 0.37
CA TYR A 236 -26.33 -34.46 1.07
C TYR A 236 -26.60 -33.97 2.49
N GLN A 237 -25.63 -34.19 3.38
CA GLN A 237 -25.70 -33.68 4.75
C GLN A 237 -25.26 -32.22 4.78
N GLY A 238 -26.19 -31.32 5.09
CA GLY A 238 -25.95 -29.90 5.25
C GLY A 238 -25.85 -29.53 6.73
N THR A 239 -24.82 -28.78 7.12
CA THR A 239 -24.68 -28.25 8.48
C THR A 239 -25.11 -26.79 8.49
N TYR A 240 -26.09 -26.46 9.33
CA TYR A 240 -26.54 -25.08 9.48
C TYR A 240 -25.47 -24.20 10.15
N MET A 241 -25.45 -22.92 9.77
CA MET A 241 -24.63 -21.90 10.40
C MET A 241 -25.40 -20.58 10.37
N SER A 242 -25.62 -20.01 11.55
CA SER A 242 -26.27 -18.71 11.69
C SER A 242 -25.49 -17.59 11.00
N ALA A 243 -26.21 -16.54 10.60
CA ALA A 243 -25.61 -15.40 9.91
C ALA A 243 -24.49 -14.73 10.74
N HIS A 244 -24.72 -14.53 12.05
CA HIS A 244 -23.71 -14.03 12.99
C HIS A 244 -22.46 -14.91 13.00
N ARG A 245 -22.62 -16.23 13.14
CA ARG A 245 -21.49 -17.17 13.21
C ARG A 245 -20.69 -17.20 11.91
N TYR A 246 -21.36 -17.15 10.76
CA TYR A 246 -20.70 -17.04 9.46
C TYR A 246 -19.86 -15.77 9.36
N VAL A 247 -20.44 -14.60 9.71
CA VAL A 247 -19.74 -13.31 9.65
C VAL A 247 -18.54 -13.29 10.60
N MET A 248 -18.72 -13.69 11.86
CA MET A 248 -17.64 -13.69 12.85
C MET A 248 -16.51 -14.65 12.49
N LYS A 249 -16.84 -15.87 12.07
CA LYS A 249 -15.85 -16.85 11.61
C LYS A 249 -15.10 -16.35 10.37
N THR A 250 -15.83 -15.79 9.40
CA THR A 250 -15.22 -15.23 8.20
C THR A 250 -14.28 -14.07 8.56
N PHE A 251 -14.69 -13.16 9.43
CA PHE A 251 -13.87 -12.03 9.84
C PHE A 251 -12.61 -12.45 10.62
N ALA A 252 -12.72 -13.47 11.48
CA ALA A 252 -11.61 -13.97 12.29
C ALA A 252 -10.59 -14.78 11.47
N ASP A 253 -11.07 -15.75 10.68
CA ASP A 253 -10.23 -16.83 10.16
C ASP A 253 -9.83 -16.65 8.69
N THR A 254 -10.53 -15.79 7.94
CA THR A 254 -10.28 -15.69 6.51
C THR A 254 -8.91 -15.06 6.22
N LYS A 255 -8.18 -15.68 5.29
CA LYS A 255 -6.98 -15.09 4.68
C LYS A 255 -7.32 -14.13 3.55
N SER A 256 -8.58 -14.09 3.08
CA SER A 256 -9.03 -13.23 1.99
C SER A 256 -9.47 -11.85 2.49
N PRO A 257 -8.75 -10.77 2.13
CA PRO A 257 -9.09 -9.40 2.55
C PRO A 257 -10.45 -8.94 2.04
N THR A 258 -10.83 -9.36 0.82
CA THR A 258 -12.13 -9.04 0.23
C THR A 258 -13.28 -9.69 0.99
N LEU A 259 -13.14 -10.96 1.36
CA LEU A 259 -14.13 -11.64 2.19
C LEU A 259 -14.16 -11.04 3.60
N ARG A 260 -13.01 -10.68 4.16
CA ARG A 260 -12.91 -10.01 5.45
C ARG A 260 -13.63 -8.66 5.43
N ALA A 261 -13.38 -7.84 4.41
CA ALA A 261 -14.03 -6.54 4.23
C ALA A 261 -15.54 -6.69 3.99
N LYS A 262 -15.96 -7.73 3.26
CA LYS A 262 -17.39 -8.04 3.10
C LYS A 262 -18.05 -8.39 4.43
N ALA A 263 -17.42 -9.23 5.25
CA ALA A 263 -17.91 -9.57 6.58
C ALA A 263 -17.91 -8.34 7.51
N GLU A 264 -16.89 -7.49 7.42
CA GLU A 264 -16.74 -6.28 8.22
C GLU A 264 -17.86 -5.26 8.03
N ARG A 265 -18.49 -5.21 6.84
CA ARG A 265 -19.66 -4.34 6.58
C ARG A 265 -20.86 -4.66 7.48
N PHE A 266 -20.94 -5.90 7.95
CA PHE A 266 -22.01 -6.36 8.83
C PHE A 266 -21.62 -6.29 10.31
N LEU A 267 -20.42 -5.78 10.62
CA LEU A 267 -19.93 -5.64 11.98
C LEU A 267 -20.06 -4.19 12.43
N THR A 268 -20.82 -3.99 13.50
CA THR A 268 -20.71 -2.77 14.30
C THR A 268 -19.55 -2.95 15.26
N SER A 269 -18.57 -2.05 15.18
CA SER A 269 -17.43 -2.04 16.09
C SER A 269 -17.66 -0.99 17.16
N THR A 270 -17.79 -1.40 18.42
CA THR A 270 -17.94 -0.49 19.56
C THR A 270 -16.72 -0.58 20.49
N PRO A 271 -16.40 0.47 21.25
CA PRO A 271 -15.43 0.36 22.35
C PRO A 271 -15.84 -0.80 23.27
N CYS A 272 -14.88 -1.64 23.64
CA CYS A 272 -15.13 -2.77 24.53
C CYS A 272 -15.75 -2.26 25.84
N PRO A 273 -16.90 -2.81 26.29
CA PRO A 273 -17.58 -2.30 27.48
C PRO A 273 -16.78 -2.56 28.76
N LEU A 274 -16.01 -3.66 28.84
CA LEU A 274 -15.18 -3.96 30.01
C LEU A 274 -14.00 -2.99 30.17
N CYS A 275 -13.16 -2.85 29.13
CA CYS A 275 -11.96 -2.00 29.22
C CYS A 275 -12.17 -0.58 28.68
N LYS A 276 -13.36 -0.25 28.18
CA LYS A 276 -13.72 1.05 27.57
C LYS A 276 -12.74 1.50 26.49
N GLY A 277 -12.22 0.55 25.71
CA GLY A 277 -11.20 0.83 24.69
C GLY A 277 -9.75 0.83 25.17
N ARG A 278 -9.48 0.67 26.47
CA ARG A 278 -8.12 0.71 27.04
C ARG A 278 -7.28 -0.56 26.83
N ARG A 279 -7.87 -1.62 26.24
CA ARG A 279 -7.23 -2.87 25.78
C ARG A 279 -6.61 -3.76 26.87
N LEU A 280 -6.48 -3.29 28.10
CA LEU A 280 -5.80 -3.98 29.19
C LEU A 280 -6.77 -4.47 30.26
N ARG A 281 -6.28 -5.37 31.13
CA ARG A 281 -6.98 -5.79 32.35
C ARG A 281 -7.05 -4.66 33.39
N ALA A 282 -7.99 -4.79 34.33
CA ALA A 282 -8.22 -3.78 35.36
C ALA A 282 -7.02 -3.60 36.29
N GLU A 283 -6.32 -4.68 36.62
CA GLU A 283 -5.14 -4.70 37.48
C GLU A 283 -4.00 -3.87 36.87
N SER A 284 -3.76 -4.01 35.56
CA SER A 284 -2.76 -3.22 34.83
C SER A 284 -3.16 -1.75 34.72
N LEU A 285 -4.46 -1.47 34.59
CA LEU A 285 -4.97 -0.09 34.54
C LEU A 285 -5.03 0.58 35.92
N ALA A 286 -4.93 -0.18 37.01
CA ALA A 286 -4.88 0.37 38.36
C ALA A 286 -3.52 0.98 38.71
N VAL A 287 -2.46 0.61 37.99
CA VAL A 287 -1.11 1.15 38.16
C VAL A 287 -0.98 2.45 37.38
N THR A 288 -0.44 3.48 38.02
CA THR A 288 -0.33 4.82 37.42
C THR A 288 1.08 5.38 37.48
N ILE A 289 1.36 6.35 36.61
CA ILE A 289 2.53 7.23 36.71
C ILE A 289 2.01 8.65 36.57
N ALA A 290 2.36 9.52 37.52
CA ALA A 290 1.83 10.89 37.60
C ALA A 290 0.28 10.93 37.50
N GLY A 291 -0.39 9.95 38.14
CA GLY A 291 -1.84 9.82 38.15
C GLY A 291 -2.47 9.37 36.84
N ARG A 292 -1.69 8.95 35.82
CA ARG A 292 -2.18 8.47 34.52
C ARG A 292 -1.91 6.98 34.36
N THR A 293 -2.88 6.25 33.80
CA THR A 293 -2.68 4.83 33.46
C THR A 293 -1.79 4.69 32.23
N ILE A 294 -1.24 3.50 32.00
CA ILE A 294 -0.45 3.24 30.78
C ILE A 294 -1.25 3.49 29.51
N ALA A 295 -2.55 3.22 29.53
CA ALA A 295 -3.41 3.42 28.37
C ALA A 295 -3.69 4.90 28.11
N ASP A 296 -3.77 5.73 29.16
CA ASP A 296 -3.89 7.18 28.99
C ASP A 296 -2.61 7.77 28.40
N LEU A 297 -1.42 7.33 28.86
CA LEU A 297 -0.15 7.79 28.31
C LEU A 297 0.09 7.29 26.87
N ALA A 298 -0.32 6.06 26.56
CA ALA A 298 -0.19 5.50 25.21
C ALA A 298 -1.08 6.20 24.17
N ALA A 299 -2.18 6.82 24.61
CA ALA A 299 -3.10 7.58 23.76
C ALA A 299 -2.64 9.03 23.52
N LEU A 300 -1.69 9.56 24.28
CA LEU A 300 -1.15 10.89 24.06
C LEU A 300 -0.37 10.96 22.73
N PRO A 301 -0.40 12.10 22.03
CA PRO A 301 0.57 12.40 20.99
C PRO A 301 2.00 12.24 21.53
N LEU A 302 2.91 11.69 20.73
CA LEU A 302 4.31 11.48 21.12
C LEU A 302 4.99 12.77 21.60
N ALA A 303 4.61 13.92 21.01
CA ALA A 303 5.11 15.23 21.44
C ALA A 303 4.70 15.58 22.88
N GLU A 304 3.48 15.22 23.28
CA GLU A 304 2.98 15.44 24.64
C GLU A 304 3.51 14.38 25.62
N LEU A 305 3.60 13.13 25.16
CA LEU A 305 4.15 12.03 25.95
C LEU A 305 5.59 12.34 26.39
N ALA A 306 6.43 12.82 25.47
CA ALA A 306 7.80 13.21 25.78
C ALA A 306 7.91 14.26 26.90
N GLY A 307 6.95 15.18 26.99
CA GLY A 307 6.92 16.21 28.04
C GLY A 307 6.27 15.75 29.35
N THR A 308 5.51 14.66 29.34
CA THR A 308 4.72 14.19 30.49
C THR A 308 5.50 13.20 31.37
N LEU A 309 6.46 12.48 30.78
CA LEU A 309 7.23 11.47 31.50
C LEU A 309 8.14 12.13 32.52
N THR A 310 7.81 11.94 33.80
CA THR A 310 8.64 12.37 34.94
C THR A 310 8.88 11.18 35.84
N GLY A 311 10.12 11.01 36.29
CA GLY A 311 10.53 9.89 37.13
C GLY A 311 11.30 10.40 38.34
N THR A 312 10.88 10.01 39.54
CA THR A 312 11.55 10.39 40.79
C THR A 312 12.54 9.34 41.27
N SER A 313 12.37 8.06 40.89
CA SER A 313 13.33 6.99 41.17
C SER A 313 14.41 6.92 40.09
N GLU A 314 15.57 6.35 40.43
CA GLU A 314 16.69 6.16 39.50
C GLU A 314 16.27 5.33 38.27
N ALA A 315 15.55 4.22 38.50
CA ALA A 315 15.02 3.39 37.43
C ALA A 315 14.02 4.15 36.54
N ALA A 316 13.16 4.97 37.13
CA ALA A 316 12.23 5.81 36.37
C ALA A 316 12.98 6.83 35.51
N ARG A 317 14.01 7.47 36.06
CA ARG A 317 14.83 8.45 35.33
C ARG A 317 15.52 7.81 34.12
N VAL A 318 16.19 6.68 34.29
CA VAL A 318 16.87 5.97 33.20
C VAL A 318 15.89 5.55 32.09
N LEU A 319 14.74 4.97 32.47
CA LEU A 319 13.73 4.53 31.51
C LEU A 319 13.05 5.71 30.79
N THR A 320 12.78 6.81 31.50
CA THR A 320 12.23 8.04 30.91
C THR A 320 13.23 8.72 29.99
N GLU A 321 14.51 8.79 30.35
CA GLU A 321 15.58 9.32 29.49
C GLU A 321 15.74 8.47 28.22
N ASP A 322 15.76 7.13 28.32
CA ASP A 322 15.76 6.22 27.16
C ASP A 322 14.54 6.48 26.27
N LEU A 323 13.32 6.48 26.84
CA LEU A 323 12.08 6.65 26.09
C LEU A 323 12.01 8.01 25.39
N THR A 324 12.33 9.10 26.10
CA THR A 324 12.37 10.46 25.54
C THR A 324 13.39 10.57 24.41
N SER A 325 14.57 9.97 24.60
CA SER A 325 15.63 9.99 23.59
C SER A 325 15.29 9.15 22.34
N ARG A 326 14.38 8.16 22.45
CA ARG A 326 13.83 7.40 21.31
C ARG A 326 12.66 8.12 20.63
N ILE A 327 11.89 8.92 21.38
CA ILE A 327 10.83 9.75 20.81
C ILE A 327 11.41 10.91 20.00
N ALA A 328 12.52 11.52 20.44
CA ALA A 328 13.06 12.73 19.83
C ALA A 328 13.26 12.63 18.29
N PRO A 329 13.87 11.57 17.71
CA PRO A 329 13.99 11.45 16.26
C PRO A 329 12.63 11.30 15.54
N ILE A 330 11.62 10.73 16.20
CA ILE A 330 10.26 10.62 15.65
C ILE A 330 9.61 12.01 15.60
N LEU A 331 9.82 12.84 16.62
CA LEU A 331 9.33 14.24 16.61
C LEU A 331 9.98 15.05 15.51
N GLU A 332 11.29 14.89 15.33
CA GLU A 332 12.08 15.56 14.30
C GLU A 332 11.56 15.25 12.89
N LEU A 333 11.18 14.00 12.62
CA LEU A 333 10.55 13.58 11.36
C LEU A 333 9.08 14.04 11.18
N GLY A 334 8.60 14.93 12.05
CA GLY A 334 7.25 15.49 11.99
C GLY A 334 6.15 14.55 12.47
N LEU A 335 6.49 13.42 13.10
CA LEU A 335 5.54 12.38 13.51
C LEU A 335 5.06 12.51 14.96
N GLY A 336 5.27 13.68 15.58
CA GLY A 336 4.90 13.93 16.98
C GLY A 336 3.41 13.88 17.29
N TYR A 337 2.56 13.96 16.25
CA TYR A 337 1.11 13.86 16.37
C TYR A 337 0.60 12.41 16.50
N LEU A 338 1.45 11.41 16.25
CA LEU A 338 1.10 10.00 16.41
C LEU A 338 1.00 9.65 17.90
N SER A 339 0.14 8.71 18.25
CA SER A 339 0.08 8.09 19.57
C SER A 339 0.65 6.67 19.54
N LEU A 340 1.11 6.14 20.67
CA LEU A 340 1.67 4.78 20.74
C LEU A 340 0.64 3.68 20.44
N ASP A 341 -0.63 3.94 20.76
CA ASP A 341 -1.73 3.01 20.54
C ASP A 341 -2.33 3.07 19.13
N ARG A 342 -1.93 4.03 18.29
CA ARG A 342 -2.39 4.16 16.90
C ARG A 342 -2.04 2.90 16.11
N ALA A 343 -3.07 2.27 15.54
CA ALA A 343 -2.94 1.00 14.83
C ALA A 343 -2.20 1.18 13.49
N THR A 344 -1.24 0.30 13.21
CA THR A 344 -0.45 0.34 11.97
C THR A 344 -1.25 0.30 10.66
N PRO A 345 -2.43 -0.35 10.55
CA PRO A 345 -3.23 -0.29 9.33
C PRO A 345 -3.78 1.11 9.00
N THR A 346 -3.78 2.02 9.97
CA THR A 346 -4.26 3.40 9.81
C THR A 346 -3.14 4.39 9.48
N LEU A 347 -1.90 3.91 9.39
CA LEU A 347 -0.75 4.72 8.99
C LEU A 347 -0.63 4.74 7.47
N SER A 348 -0.28 5.90 6.93
CA SER A 348 0.23 6.01 5.57
C SER A 348 1.56 5.26 5.41
N ALA A 349 1.92 4.94 4.17
CA ALA A 349 3.20 4.30 3.87
C ALA A 349 4.37 5.17 4.34
N GLY A 350 4.32 6.49 4.09
CA GLY A 350 5.34 7.45 4.52
C GLY A 350 5.44 7.62 6.05
N GLU A 351 4.32 7.59 6.79
CA GLU A 351 4.37 7.58 8.27
C GLU A 351 5.09 6.32 8.78
N LEU A 352 4.72 5.13 8.28
CA LEU A 352 5.31 3.87 8.71
C LEU A 352 6.81 3.80 8.38
N GLN A 353 7.20 4.28 7.20
CA GLN A 353 8.58 4.30 6.77
C GLN A 353 9.44 5.23 7.64
N ARG A 354 8.97 6.46 7.89
CA ARG A 354 9.66 7.40 8.79
C ARG A 354 9.75 6.87 10.23
N LEU A 355 8.74 6.17 10.73
CA LEU A 355 8.83 5.47 12.03
C LEU A 355 9.92 4.39 12.05
N ARG A 356 10.01 3.58 10.98
CA ARG A 356 11.07 2.57 10.85
C ARG A 356 12.45 3.21 10.78
N LEU A 357 12.58 4.31 10.04
CA LEU A 357 13.81 5.09 9.92
C LEU A 357 14.26 5.65 11.28
N ALA A 358 13.36 6.31 12.02
CA ALA A 358 13.65 6.81 13.37
C ALA A 358 14.10 5.69 14.31
N THR A 359 13.53 4.49 14.18
CA THR A 359 13.90 3.33 14.99
C THR A 359 15.33 2.86 14.69
N GLN A 360 15.81 3.00 13.45
CA GLN A 360 17.17 2.59 13.07
C GLN A 360 18.26 3.45 13.72
N LEU A 361 18.03 4.75 13.93
CA LEU A 361 18.98 5.65 14.57
C LEU A 361 19.44 5.19 15.97
N ARG A 362 18.64 4.34 16.63
CA ARG A 362 18.91 3.84 17.99
C ARG A 362 19.11 2.33 18.05
N SER A 363 19.23 1.67 16.90
CA SER A 363 19.53 0.23 16.81
C SER A 363 20.95 -0.11 17.28
N GLY A 364 21.87 0.86 17.27
CA GLY A 364 23.28 0.64 17.59
C GLY A 364 24.08 -0.06 16.47
N LEU A 365 23.51 -0.15 15.26
CA LEU A 365 24.20 -0.73 14.10
C LEU A 365 25.32 0.21 13.60
N PHE A 366 26.44 -0.41 13.25
CA PHE A 366 27.66 0.24 12.78
C PHE A 366 28.25 -0.59 11.63
N GLY A 367 28.83 0.08 10.62
CA GLY A 367 29.49 -0.58 9.51
C GLY A 367 28.55 -1.35 8.58
N VAL A 368 27.28 -0.95 8.51
CA VAL A 368 26.28 -1.54 7.60
C VAL A 368 25.96 -0.61 6.44
N VAL A 369 25.35 -1.16 5.38
CA VAL A 369 24.71 -0.38 4.32
C VAL A 369 23.21 -0.36 4.57
N TYR A 370 22.65 0.80 4.84
CA TYR A 370 21.20 1.00 4.80
C TYR A 370 20.77 1.18 3.35
N VAL A 371 19.83 0.37 2.88
CA VAL A 371 19.22 0.52 1.54
C VAL A 371 17.76 0.93 1.69
N LEU A 372 17.44 2.17 1.30
CA LEU A 372 16.15 2.81 1.51
C LEU A 372 15.42 3.02 0.18
N ASP A 373 14.10 2.88 0.21
CA ASP A 373 13.22 2.98 -0.95
C ASP A 373 12.30 4.20 -0.81
N GLU A 374 12.64 5.31 -1.45
CA GLU A 374 11.84 6.54 -1.51
C GLU A 374 11.36 7.05 -0.13
N PRO A 375 12.27 7.37 0.80
CA PRO A 375 11.93 7.78 2.17
C PRO A 375 11.18 9.12 2.27
N SER A 376 11.17 9.90 1.20
CA SER A 376 10.45 11.17 1.00
C SER A 376 9.05 10.97 0.42
N ALA A 377 8.62 9.75 0.11
CA ALA A 377 7.29 9.47 -0.44
C ALA A 377 6.16 10.04 0.45
N GLY A 378 5.27 10.85 -0.14
CA GLY A 378 4.17 11.52 0.56
C GLY A 378 4.61 12.54 1.63
N LEU A 379 5.86 13.01 1.56
CA LEU A 379 6.41 14.00 2.48
C LEU A 379 6.15 15.41 1.94
N HIS A 380 5.67 16.30 2.80
CA HIS A 380 5.55 17.71 2.44
C HIS A 380 6.96 18.34 2.35
N PRO A 381 7.24 19.26 1.41
CA PRO A 381 8.57 19.87 1.24
C PRO A 381 9.17 20.46 2.53
N ALA A 382 8.31 21.00 3.41
CA ALA A 382 8.71 21.52 4.71
C ALA A 382 9.37 20.48 5.64
N ASP A 383 9.07 19.20 5.46
CA ASP A 383 9.58 18.10 6.28
C ASP A 383 10.82 17.43 5.67
N THR A 384 11.17 17.72 4.41
CA THR A 384 12.31 17.10 3.70
C THR A 384 13.66 17.38 4.37
N LYS A 385 13.83 18.58 4.93
CA LYS A 385 15.05 18.94 5.69
C LYS A 385 15.26 18.06 6.92
N ALA A 386 14.18 17.68 7.61
CA ALA A 386 14.27 16.80 8.76
C ALA A 386 14.66 15.38 8.35
N LEU A 387 14.14 14.89 7.23
CA LEU A 387 14.56 13.61 6.66
C LEU A 387 16.06 13.60 6.36
N LEU A 388 16.58 14.60 5.66
CA LEU A 388 18.01 14.72 5.36
C LEU A 388 18.88 14.71 6.63
N THR A 389 18.46 15.45 7.66
CA THR A 389 19.15 15.48 8.96
C THR A 389 19.24 14.08 9.59
N VAL A 390 18.18 13.28 9.48
CA VAL A 390 18.15 11.89 9.97
C VAL A 390 19.05 10.98 9.15
N LEU A 391 19.05 11.11 7.81
CA LEU A 391 19.95 10.33 6.95
C LEU A 391 21.42 10.65 7.23
N ASP A 392 21.76 11.93 7.43
CA ASP A 392 23.11 12.35 7.81
C ASP A 392 23.54 11.79 9.16
N ARG A 393 22.62 11.67 10.14
CA ARG A 393 22.94 11.03 11.41
C ARG A 393 23.16 9.53 11.29
N LEU A 394 22.42 8.83 10.43
CA LEU A 394 22.70 7.41 10.13
C LEU A 394 24.07 7.24 9.49
N LYS A 395 24.46 8.15 8.58
CA LYS A 395 25.80 8.19 8.00
C LYS A 395 26.87 8.45 9.06
N ALA A 396 26.67 9.47 9.90
CA ALA A 396 27.63 9.90 10.92
C ALA A 396 27.90 8.85 12.01
N THR A 397 27.01 7.87 12.21
CA THR A 397 27.27 6.71 13.08
C THR A 397 28.12 5.63 12.44
N GLY A 398 28.75 5.89 11.29
CA GLY A 398 29.67 4.97 10.61
C GLY A 398 28.97 3.96 9.72
N ASN A 399 27.88 4.36 9.07
CA ASN A 399 27.14 3.53 8.13
C ASN A 399 27.12 4.17 6.74
N SER A 400 26.93 3.34 5.71
CA SER A 400 26.65 3.83 4.35
C SER A 400 25.14 3.90 4.15
N VAL A 401 24.64 4.94 3.49
CA VAL A 401 23.20 5.15 3.27
C VAL A 401 22.93 5.24 1.77
N PHE A 402 22.35 4.18 1.22
CA PHE A 402 21.98 4.05 -0.18
C PHE A 402 20.48 4.26 -0.32
N VAL A 403 20.06 5.28 -1.05
CA VAL A 403 18.65 5.69 -1.15
C VAL A 403 18.22 5.68 -2.60
N VAL A 404 17.14 4.98 -2.92
CA VAL A 404 16.44 5.12 -4.20
C VAL A 404 15.46 6.28 -4.06
N GLU A 405 15.52 7.28 -4.95
CA GLU A 405 14.80 8.54 -4.72
C GLU A 405 14.50 9.34 -6.01
N HIS A 406 13.45 10.19 -5.97
CA HIS A 406 12.97 11.05 -7.06
C HIS A 406 12.79 12.55 -6.70
N HIS A 407 12.68 12.89 -5.43
CA HIS A 407 12.64 14.23 -4.87
C HIS A 407 13.98 14.98 -5.02
N LEU A 408 13.94 16.06 -5.79
CA LEU A 408 15.12 16.86 -6.15
C LEU A 408 15.91 17.37 -4.93
N ASP A 409 15.24 17.83 -3.87
CA ASP A 409 15.96 18.31 -2.67
C ASP A 409 16.74 17.21 -1.94
N VAL A 410 16.31 15.95 -2.00
CA VAL A 410 17.09 14.84 -1.43
C VAL A 410 18.31 14.56 -2.29
N MET A 411 18.17 14.60 -3.61
CA MET A 411 19.30 14.48 -4.54
C MET A 411 20.32 15.59 -4.36
N ARG A 412 19.87 16.85 -4.19
CA ARG A 412 20.74 18.00 -3.94
C ARG A 412 21.50 17.88 -2.61
N GLY A 413 20.91 17.21 -1.62
CA GLY A 413 21.54 16.94 -0.33
C GLY A 413 22.43 15.70 -0.28
N ALA A 414 22.56 14.95 -1.39
CA ALA A 414 23.35 13.73 -1.43
C ALA A 414 24.86 14.02 -1.52
N ASP A 415 25.68 13.11 -1.00
CA ASP A 415 27.13 13.16 -1.19
C ASP A 415 27.53 12.57 -2.56
N TRP A 416 26.72 11.64 -3.08
CA TRP A 416 26.98 10.90 -4.33
C TRP A 416 25.67 10.57 -5.04
N LEU A 417 25.66 10.65 -6.38
CA LEU A 417 24.56 10.25 -7.24
C LEU A 417 24.95 9.06 -8.10
N VAL A 418 23.99 8.15 -8.28
CA VAL A 418 24.02 7.07 -9.28
C VAL A 418 22.80 7.23 -10.18
N ASP A 419 22.98 7.75 -11.38
CA ASP A 419 21.91 7.96 -12.36
C ASP A 419 21.81 6.74 -13.27
N VAL A 420 20.63 6.11 -13.30
CA VAL A 420 20.40 4.84 -14.00
C VAL A 420 19.39 5.04 -15.12
N GLY A 421 19.81 4.68 -16.34
CA GLY A 421 19.02 4.54 -17.56
C GLY A 421 18.60 5.90 -18.14
N PRO A 422 18.77 6.12 -19.46
CA PRO A 422 18.17 7.30 -20.08
C PRO A 422 16.64 7.18 -20.14
N GLN A 423 16.14 5.93 -20.14
CA GLN A 423 14.72 5.58 -20.24
C GLN A 423 14.41 4.35 -19.36
N ALA A 424 13.18 3.84 -19.48
CA ALA A 424 12.68 2.67 -18.76
C ALA A 424 12.88 1.35 -19.54
N GLY A 425 12.76 0.22 -18.86
CA GLY A 425 12.68 -1.10 -19.51
C GLY A 425 13.94 -1.47 -20.28
N GLU A 426 13.77 -1.98 -21.50
CA GLU A 426 14.87 -2.42 -22.38
C GLU A 426 15.79 -1.26 -22.81
N HIS A 427 15.26 -0.04 -22.84
CA HIS A 427 16.00 1.19 -23.15
C HIS A 427 16.69 1.80 -21.92
N GLY A 428 16.46 1.24 -20.73
CA GLY A 428 17.11 1.62 -19.48
C GLY A 428 18.34 0.77 -19.16
N GLY A 429 18.56 0.49 -17.89
CA GLY A 429 19.48 -0.54 -17.42
C GLY A 429 20.97 -0.22 -17.53
N ARG A 430 21.34 1.03 -17.84
CA ARG A 430 22.73 1.50 -17.90
C ARG A 430 22.98 2.50 -16.76
N VAL A 431 24.20 2.55 -16.24
CA VAL A 431 24.58 3.67 -15.36
C VAL A 431 25.09 4.82 -16.24
N LEU A 432 24.37 5.94 -16.24
CA LEU A 432 24.76 7.15 -16.98
C LEU A 432 25.83 7.94 -16.23
N TYR A 433 25.74 7.93 -14.90
CA TYR A 433 26.62 8.69 -14.03
C TYR A 433 26.77 8.03 -12.66
N SER A 434 27.98 8.06 -12.10
CA SER A 434 28.25 7.74 -10.70
C SER A 434 29.31 8.71 -10.18
N GLY A 435 28.91 9.68 -9.35
CA GLY A 435 29.78 10.76 -8.92
C GLY A 435 29.13 11.77 -7.98
N PRO A 436 29.85 12.84 -7.58
CA PRO A 436 29.27 13.97 -6.84
C PRO A 436 28.11 14.64 -7.59
N VAL A 437 27.20 15.31 -6.89
CA VAL A 437 25.95 15.85 -7.47
C VAL A 437 26.20 16.73 -8.69
N GLU A 438 27.15 17.66 -8.61
CA GLU A 438 27.40 18.69 -9.63
C GLU A 438 27.85 18.10 -10.97
N GLY A 439 28.52 16.95 -10.95
CA GLY A 439 29.02 16.31 -12.17
C GLY A 439 27.91 15.76 -13.07
N LEU A 440 26.71 15.51 -12.52
CA LEU A 440 25.56 15.08 -13.31
C LEU A 440 25.13 16.14 -14.34
N ALA A 441 25.44 17.42 -14.11
CA ALA A 441 25.13 18.49 -15.04
C ALA A 441 25.77 18.26 -16.42
N ALA A 442 26.95 17.64 -16.50
CA ALA A 442 27.60 17.39 -17.78
C ALA A 442 26.97 16.26 -18.61
N VAL A 443 25.98 15.54 -18.07
CA VAL A 443 25.39 14.35 -18.68
C VAL A 443 24.10 14.71 -19.41
N GLU A 444 24.19 14.95 -20.72
CA GLU A 444 23.05 15.40 -21.54
C GLU A 444 21.91 14.38 -21.64
N GLU A 445 22.23 13.08 -21.64
CA GLU A 445 21.24 11.99 -21.76
C GLU A 445 20.46 11.75 -20.47
N SER A 446 20.84 12.39 -19.35
CA SER A 446 20.19 12.20 -18.06
C SER A 446 18.86 12.95 -18.00
N ALA A 447 17.76 12.20 -17.92
CA ALA A 447 16.44 12.75 -17.64
C ALA A 447 16.42 13.51 -16.30
N THR A 448 17.15 13.01 -15.30
CA THR A 448 17.29 13.63 -13.97
C THR A 448 17.95 15.01 -14.06
N ALA A 449 19.03 15.14 -14.85
CA ALA A 449 19.78 16.40 -14.99
C ALA A 449 18.90 17.55 -15.51
N ARG A 450 17.87 17.26 -16.32
CA ARG A 450 16.93 18.26 -16.82
C ARG A 450 16.23 19.02 -15.69
N PHE A 451 15.86 18.32 -14.64
CA PHE A 451 15.09 18.86 -13.52
C PHE A 451 15.97 19.30 -12.35
N LEU A 452 17.03 18.55 -12.06
CA LEU A 452 17.91 18.87 -10.92
C LEU A 452 18.58 20.24 -11.07
N PHE A 453 18.86 20.62 -12.32
CA PHE A 453 19.54 21.87 -12.71
C PHE A 453 18.64 22.83 -13.51
N ASP A 454 17.32 22.69 -13.42
CA ASP A 454 16.32 23.62 -13.97
C ASP A 454 16.50 23.96 -15.45
N ARG A 455 16.82 22.96 -16.29
CA ARG A 455 17.08 23.15 -17.74
C ARG A 455 15.81 23.26 -18.57
N SER A 456 14.65 23.05 -17.98
CA SER A 456 13.35 23.12 -18.65
C SER A 456 12.30 23.63 -17.66
N PRO A 457 12.21 24.95 -17.44
CA PRO A 457 11.20 25.51 -16.55
C PRO A 457 9.81 25.19 -17.10
N THR A 458 8.89 24.82 -16.20
CA THR A 458 7.49 24.61 -16.52
C THR A 458 6.86 25.90 -17.02
N LEU A 459 6.21 25.85 -18.19
CA LEU A 459 5.49 27.00 -18.74
C LEU A 459 4.25 27.30 -17.87
N PRO A 460 3.97 28.57 -17.56
CA PRO A 460 2.76 28.95 -16.83
C PRO A 460 1.51 28.49 -17.60
N ARG A 461 0.57 27.85 -16.92
CA ARG A 461 -0.73 27.47 -17.49
C ARG A 461 -1.78 28.51 -17.13
N GLU A 462 -2.67 28.82 -18.07
CA GLU A 462 -3.84 29.65 -17.81
C GLU A 462 -4.85 28.86 -16.94
N VAL A 463 -5.26 29.47 -15.82
CA VAL A 463 -6.24 28.89 -14.89
C VAL A 463 -7.62 28.84 -15.55
N ARG A 464 -8.26 27.67 -15.54
CA ARG A 464 -9.60 27.48 -16.10
C ARG A 464 -10.70 28.06 -15.20
N SER A 465 -11.77 28.56 -15.82
CA SER A 465 -12.98 28.99 -15.10
C SER A 465 -13.84 27.80 -14.64
N PRO A 466 -14.24 27.73 -13.36
CA PRO A 466 -15.15 26.70 -12.85
C PRO A 466 -16.51 26.67 -13.59
N ARG A 467 -17.07 25.47 -13.77
CA ARG A 467 -18.40 25.23 -14.37
C ARG A 467 -19.50 24.98 -13.34
N GLY A 468 -19.12 24.89 -12.06
CA GLY A 468 -20.00 24.60 -10.94
C GLY A 468 -19.18 24.44 -9.67
N GLU A 469 -19.84 24.05 -8.59
CA GLU A 469 -19.22 23.91 -7.27
C GLU A 469 -19.77 22.68 -6.56
N LEU A 470 -18.89 21.99 -5.84
CA LEU A 470 -19.22 20.89 -4.94
C LEU A 470 -18.85 21.31 -3.52
N LYS A 471 -19.85 21.31 -2.63
CA LYS A 471 -19.66 21.61 -1.22
C LYS A 471 -19.54 20.33 -0.40
N VAL A 472 -18.46 20.20 0.36
CA VAL A 472 -18.20 19.06 1.25
C VAL A 472 -18.20 19.57 2.68
N GLY A 473 -19.08 19.00 3.51
CA GLY A 473 -19.21 19.31 4.93
C GLY A 473 -20.54 19.93 5.33
N PRO A 474 -20.70 20.30 6.61
CA PRO A 474 -19.66 20.30 7.65
C PRO A 474 -19.16 18.89 8.03
N VAL A 475 -17.83 18.72 8.11
CA VAL A 475 -17.18 17.44 8.44
C VAL A 475 -16.58 17.49 9.84
N THR A 476 -16.98 16.55 10.69
CA THR A 476 -16.32 16.28 11.98
C THR A 476 -15.90 14.82 12.05
N ARG A 477 -14.64 14.56 11.67
CA ARG A 477 -14.06 13.22 11.62
C ARG A 477 -12.55 13.28 11.82
N HIS A 478 -12.01 12.35 12.60
CA HIS A 478 -10.60 12.34 13.00
C HIS A 478 -10.18 13.70 13.59
N ASN A 479 -9.26 14.41 12.95
CA ASN A 479 -8.81 15.74 13.36
C ASN A 479 -9.57 16.88 12.67
N LEU A 480 -10.47 16.60 11.72
CA LEU A 480 -11.36 17.63 11.15
C LEU A 480 -12.41 18.02 12.19
N ARG A 481 -12.61 19.33 12.38
CA ARG A 481 -13.58 19.91 13.32
C ARG A 481 -14.46 20.90 12.56
N ASP A 482 -15.70 20.50 12.26
CA ASP A 482 -16.68 21.33 11.56
C ASP A 482 -16.15 21.96 10.26
N VAL A 483 -15.37 21.18 9.50
CA VAL A 483 -14.69 21.68 8.29
C VAL A 483 -15.66 21.65 7.12
N THR A 484 -15.76 22.78 6.42
CA THR A 484 -16.46 22.88 5.14
C THR A 484 -15.45 23.29 4.06
N ALA A 485 -15.46 22.59 2.94
CA ALA A 485 -14.61 22.88 1.79
C ALA A 485 -15.45 22.94 0.51
N GLU A 486 -15.12 23.90 -0.35
CA GLU A 486 -15.79 24.14 -1.63
C GLU A 486 -14.82 23.79 -2.76
N PHE A 487 -15.25 22.86 -3.62
CA PHE A 487 -14.46 22.29 -4.71
C PHE A 487 -15.05 22.75 -6.05
N PRO A 488 -14.30 23.50 -6.88
CA PRO A 488 -14.79 23.89 -8.19
C PRO A 488 -14.90 22.68 -9.13
N LEU A 489 -15.97 22.63 -9.93
CA LEU A 489 -16.23 21.57 -10.90
C LEU A 489 -15.75 21.96 -12.31
N GLY A 490 -15.32 20.97 -13.09
CA GLY A 490 -14.82 21.14 -14.46
C GLY A 490 -13.40 21.69 -14.53
N VAL A 491 -12.64 21.58 -13.44
CA VAL A 491 -11.26 22.09 -13.30
C VAL A 491 -10.38 21.08 -12.55
N PHE A 492 -9.08 21.33 -12.51
CA PHE A 492 -8.07 20.57 -11.77
C PHE A 492 -7.84 21.18 -10.37
N THR A 493 -8.22 20.48 -9.31
CA THR A 493 -8.04 20.92 -7.92
C THR A 493 -6.99 20.10 -7.20
N ALA A 494 -6.00 20.76 -6.58
CA ALA A 494 -5.02 20.13 -5.70
C ALA A 494 -5.34 20.40 -4.23
N VAL A 495 -5.41 19.35 -3.42
CA VAL A 495 -5.53 19.41 -1.95
C VAL A 495 -4.15 19.15 -1.37
N THR A 496 -3.58 20.14 -0.70
CA THR A 496 -2.19 20.11 -0.20
C THR A 496 -2.11 20.45 1.28
N GLY A 497 -0.89 20.47 1.83
CA GLY A 497 -0.59 20.74 3.24
C GLY A 497 0.24 19.63 3.90
N VAL A 498 0.71 19.89 5.12
CA VAL A 498 1.65 18.99 5.83
C VAL A 498 1.09 17.60 6.12
N SER A 499 1.97 16.62 6.38
CA SER A 499 1.56 15.26 6.72
C SER A 499 0.69 15.24 7.98
N GLY A 500 -0.42 14.50 7.96
CA GLY A 500 -1.38 14.47 9.07
C GLY A 500 -2.31 15.68 9.20
N SER A 501 -2.32 16.63 8.25
CA SER A 501 -3.17 17.82 8.32
C SER A 501 -4.68 17.56 8.10
N GLY A 502 -5.05 16.37 7.62
CA GLY A 502 -6.45 15.97 7.41
C GLY A 502 -6.89 15.81 5.94
N LYS A 503 -5.98 15.96 4.97
CA LYS A 503 -6.25 15.84 3.52
C LYS A 503 -7.06 14.58 3.15
N SER A 504 -6.53 13.40 3.47
CA SER A 504 -7.17 12.12 3.15
C SER A 504 -8.51 11.92 3.89
N THR A 505 -8.69 12.55 5.05
CA THR A 505 -9.98 12.54 5.75
C THR A 505 -11.00 13.40 5.01
N LEU A 506 -10.59 14.59 4.54
CA LEU A 506 -11.48 15.51 3.81
C LEU A 506 -11.92 14.91 2.48
N ILE A 507 -10.98 14.41 1.66
CA ILE A 507 -11.34 13.82 0.37
C ILE A 507 -12.12 12.52 0.51
N GLY A 508 -11.97 11.80 1.62
CA GLY A 508 -12.72 10.58 1.92
C GLY A 508 -14.21 10.81 2.17
N GLU A 509 -14.64 12.06 2.37
CA GLU A 509 -16.05 12.43 2.49
C GLU A 509 -16.71 12.67 1.12
N ILE A 510 -15.93 12.72 0.03
CA ILE A 510 -16.48 12.83 -1.32
C ILE A 510 -17.01 11.46 -1.76
N THR A 511 -18.34 11.32 -1.81
CA THR A 511 -19.03 10.09 -2.23
C THR A 511 -19.99 10.35 -3.38
N GLU A 512 -20.44 9.29 -4.05
CA GLU A 512 -21.49 9.38 -5.09
C GLU A 512 -22.86 9.81 -4.54
N GLU A 513 -23.04 9.80 -3.21
CA GLU A 513 -24.26 10.24 -2.55
C GLU A 513 -24.32 11.78 -2.40
N LEU A 514 -23.19 12.48 -2.57
CA LEU A 514 -23.15 13.93 -2.50
C LEU A 514 -23.82 14.56 -3.73
N ALA A 515 -24.68 15.55 -3.47
CA ALA A 515 -25.31 16.34 -4.52
C ALA A 515 -24.25 17.01 -5.42
N GLY A 516 -24.39 16.85 -6.74
CA GLY A 516 -23.43 17.35 -7.73
C GLY A 516 -22.38 16.33 -8.17
N VAL A 517 -22.30 15.15 -7.52
CA VAL A 517 -21.45 14.04 -7.96
C VAL A 517 -22.28 13.04 -8.75
N GLY A 518 -22.15 13.05 -10.08
CA GLY A 518 -22.87 12.07 -10.93
C GLY A 518 -22.20 10.69 -10.97
N ARG A 519 -20.87 10.68 -11.18
CA ARG A 519 -20.04 9.48 -11.20
C ARG A 519 -18.72 9.78 -10.54
N LEU A 520 -18.28 8.93 -9.62
CA LEU A 520 -17.01 9.08 -8.91
C LEU A 520 -16.05 7.97 -9.32
N VAL A 521 -14.84 8.35 -9.69
CA VAL A 521 -13.74 7.42 -9.97
C VAL A 521 -12.62 7.73 -8.99
N SER A 522 -12.41 6.84 -8.02
CA SER A 522 -11.29 6.95 -7.07
C SER A 522 -10.12 6.08 -7.51
N VAL A 523 -8.94 6.69 -7.62
CA VAL A 523 -7.70 6.04 -8.06
C VAL A 523 -6.65 6.12 -6.94
N ASP A 524 -6.49 5.02 -6.21
CA ASP A 524 -5.53 4.88 -5.12
C ASP A 524 -4.32 3.99 -5.48
N GLN A 525 -3.30 4.02 -4.63
CA GLN A 525 -2.12 3.16 -4.75
C GLN A 525 -2.29 1.75 -4.18
N LYS A 526 -3.53 1.26 -3.95
CA LYS A 526 -3.71 -0.13 -3.54
C LYS A 526 -3.31 -1.06 -4.70
N PRO A 527 -2.65 -2.20 -4.45
CA PRO A 527 -2.30 -3.14 -5.51
C PRO A 527 -3.52 -3.54 -6.34
N ILE A 528 -3.35 -3.66 -7.67
CA ILE A 528 -4.40 -4.18 -8.57
C ILE A 528 -4.76 -5.64 -8.28
N GLY A 529 -3.87 -6.35 -7.58
CA GLY A 529 -4.08 -7.69 -7.06
C GLY A 529 -3.04 -8.03 -5.99
N ARG A 530 -3.31 -9.04 -5.17
CA ARG A 530 -2.44 -9.45 -4.05
C ARG A 530 -1.75 -10.79 -4.28
N THR A 531 -2.01 -11.43 -5.41
CA THR A 531 -1.39 -12.70 -5.79
C THR A 531 -0.83 -12.59 -7.20
N PRO A 532 0.14 -13.45 -7.58
CA PRO A 532 0.70 -13.47 -8.94
C PRO A 532 -0.32 -13.76 -10.06
N ARG A 533 -1.51 -14.27 -9.70
CA ARG A 533 -2.61 -14.49 -10.62
C ARG A 533 -3.06 -13.20 -11.32
N SER A 534 -3.14 -12.10 -10.58
CA SER A 534 -3.46 -10.79 -11.14
C SER A 534 -2.26 -10.21 -11.87
N ASN A 535 -2.48 -9.61 -13.04
CA ASN A 535 -1.46 -8.93 -13.84
C ASN A 535 -2.09 -7.78 -14.64
N LEU A 536 -1.26 -7.00 -15.33
CA LEU A 536 -1.68 -5.87 -16.15
C LEU A 536 -2.73 -6.27 -17.21
N ALA A 537 -2.49 -7.37 -17.93
CA ALA A 537 -3.36 -7.80 -19.02
C ALA A 537 -4.77 -8.21 -18.54
N THR A 538 -4.86 -8.88 -17.39
CA THR A 538 -6.15 -9.28 -16.81
C THR A 538 -6.89 -8.11 -16.19
N TYR A 539 -6.18 -7.16 -15.56
CA TYR A 539 -6.81 -6.01 -14.91
C TYR A 539 -7.43 -5.04 -15.92
N THR A 540 -6.72 -4.74 -17.00
CA THR A 540 -7.18 -3.83 -18.06
C THR A 540 -8.31 -4.43 -18.92
N GLY A 541 -8.48 -5.74 -18.88
CA GLY A 541 -9.42 -6.50 -19.71
C GLY A 541 -8.88 -6.86 -21.10
N LEU A 542 -7.68 -6.38 -21.50
CA LEU A 542 -7.13 -6.65 -22.83
C LEU A 542 -6.90 -8.16 -23.07
N PHE A 543 -6.66 -8.92 -22.01
CA PHE A 543 -6.39 -10.36 -22.13
C PHE A 543 -7.59 -11.15 -22.68
N ASP A 544 -8.82 -10.65 -22.50
CA ASP A 544 -10.00 -11.30 -23.07
C ASP A 544 -10.01 -11.25 -24.60
N VAL A 545 -9.47 -10.18 -25.18
CA VAL A 545 -9.33 -10.04 -26.63
C VAL A 545 -8.17 -10.92 -27.12
N VAL A 546 -7.04 -10.91 -26.42
CA VAL A 546 -5.88 -11.77 -26.75
C VAL A 546 -6.30 -13.25 -26.79
N ARG A 547 -7.05 -13.74 -25.79
CA ARG A 547 -7.54 -15.13 -25.77
C ARG A 547 -8.47 -15.46 -26.93
N LYS A 548 -9.28 -14.50 -27.39
CA LYS A 548 -10.14 -14.68 -28.57
C LYS A 548 -9.32 -14.80 -29.85
N VAL A 549 -8.25 -14.01 -29.98
CA VAL A 549 -7.32 -14.10 -31.12
C VAL A 549 -6.68 -15.48 -31.18
N PHE A 550 -6.17 -16.00 -30.05
CA PHE A 550 -5.58 -17.35 -30.00
C PHE A 550 -6.59 -18.45 -30.31
N ALA A 551 -7.82 -18.37 -29.78
CA ALA A 551 -8.87 -19.34 -30.09
C ALA A 551 -9.34 -19.30 -31.55
N ALA A 552 -9.07 -18.22 -32.29
CA ALA A 552 -9.41 -18.07 -33.69
C ALA A 552 -8.34 -18.61 -34.65
N THR A 553 -7.16 -19.02 -34.15
CA THR A 553 -6.09 -19.65 -34.95
C THR A 553 -6.54 -21.00 -35.51
N ASP A 554 -5.95 -21.40 -36.64
CA ASP A 554 -6.28 -22.67 -37.29
C ASP A 554 -5.86 -23.86 -36.43
N GLU A 555 -4.71 -23.78 -35.75
CA GLU A 555 -4.21 -24.78 -34.82
C GLU A 555 -5.16 -24.97 -33.63
N ALA A 556 -5.70 -23.89 -33.06
CA ALA A 556 -6.69 -23.97 -32.00
C ALA A 556 -7.99 -24.61 -32.47
N ARG A 557 -8.48 -24.22 -33.66
CA ARG A 557 -9.71 -24.77 -34.24
C ARG A 557 -9.60 -26.27 -34.54
N GLN A 558 -8.49 -26.72 -35.13
CA GLN A 558 -8.23 -28.13 -35.41
C GLN A 558 -8.22 -29.00 -34.15
N ARG A 559 -7.76 -28.44 -33.02
CA ARG A 559 -7.70 -29.12 -31.72
C ARG A 559 -8.97 -28.96 -30.88
N GLY A 560 -9.98 -28.24 -31.37
CA GLY A 560 -11.21 -27.96 -30.63
C GLY A 560 -11.01 -27.03 -29.42
N TYR A 561 -9.97 -26.20 -29.42
CA TYR A 561 -9.64 -25.32 -28.32
C TYR A 561 -10.47 -24.03 -28.37
N GLY A 562 -11.32 -23.82 -27.36
CA GLY A 562 -12.03 -22.56 -27.15
C GLY A 562 -11.25 -21.53 -26.33
N VAL A 563 -11.82 -20.33 -26.16
CA VAL A 563 -11.24 -19.21 -25.39
C VAL A 563 -10.85 -19.59 -23.95
N GLY A 564 -11.57 -20.55 -23.35
CA GLY A 564 -11.26 -21.08 -22.02
C GLY A 564 -9.91 -21.79 -21.93
N ARG A 565 -9.45 -22.43 -23.00
CA ARG A 565 -8.13 -23.11 -23.05
C ARG A 565 -6.98 -22.13 -22.81
N PHE A 566 -7.10 -20.91 -23.34
CA PHE A 566 -6.08 -19.86 -23.21
C PHE A 566 -6.24 -19.02 -21.95
N SER A 567 -7.09 -19.42 -20.99
CA SER A 567 -7.20 -18.78 -19.69
C SER A 567 -6.40 -19.53 -18.65
N PHE A 568 -5.45 -18.86 -18.00
CA PHE A 568 -4.75 -19.44 -16.84
C PHE A 568 -5.63 -19.48 -15.58
N ASN A 569 -6.80 -18.84 -15.57
CA ASN A 569 -7.70 -18.79 -14.40
C ASN A 569 -8.63 -20.01 -14.26
N VAL A 570 -8.77 -20.84 -15.30
CA VAL A 570 -9.66 -22.00 -15.32
C VAL A 570 -8.90 -23.27 -15.73
N ALA A 571 -9.39 -24.42 -15.30
CA ALA A 571 -8.81 -25.71 -15.68
C ALA A 571 -8.93 -25.95 -17.20
N GLY A 572 -7.98 -26.69 -17.75
CA GLY A 572 -7.95 -27.07 -19.17
C GLY A 572 -6.58 -26.80 -19.81
N GLY A 573 -6.22 -25.54 -20.02
CA GLY A 573 -4.93 -25.17 -20.62
C GLY A 573 -3.87 -24.66 -19.64
N ARG A 574 -4.25 -24.32 -18.41
CA ARG A 574 -3.31 -23.85 -17.39
C ARG A 574 -2.37 -24.97 -16.91
N CYS A 575 -1.26 -24.59 -16.30
CA CYS A 575 -0.41 -25.49 -15.51
C CYS A 575 -1.14 -25.85 -14.20
N GLU A 576 -1.29 -27.14 -13.90
CA GLU A 576 -2.02 -27.59 -12.70
C GLU A 576 -1.20 -27.48 -11.41
N THR A 577 0.12 -27.48 -11.50
CA THR A 577 1.02 -27.35 -10.34
C THR A 577 0.89 -26.00 -9.66
N CYS A 578 0.93 -24.92 -10.43
CA CYS A 578 0.71 -23.56 -9.93
C CYS A 578 -0.74 -23.07 -10.09
N GLN A 579 -1.63 -23.90 -10.65
CA GLN A 579 -3.01 -23.52 -10.98
C GLN A 579 -3.10 -22.19 -11.74
N GLY A 580 -2.19 -22.00 -12.70
CA GLY A 580 -2.09 -20.82 -13.56
C GLY A 580 -1.50 -19.55 -12.92
N GLU A 581 -1.01 -19.61 -11.68
CA GLU A 581 -0.34 -18.45 -11.05
C GLU A 581 1.04 -18.18 -11.67
N GLY A 582 1.70 -19.19 -12.22
CA GLY A 582 3.08 -19.12 -12.73
C GLY A 582 4.13 -19.15 -11.62
N PHE A 583 3.73 -18.89 -10.38
CA PHE A 583 4.60 -18.84 -9.21
C PHE A 583 4.07 -19.76 -8.12
N VAL A 584 4.96 -20.15 -7.20
CA VAL A 584 4.64 -20.88 -5.98
C VAL A 584 5.12 -20.08 -4.77
N SER A 585 4.30 -20.05 -3.71
CA SER A 585 4.67 -19.41 -2.46
C SER A 585 5.68 -20.28 -1.71
N VAL A 586 6.80 -19.68 -1.33
CA VAL A 586 7.82 -20.30 -0.48
C VAL A 586 7.71 -19.71 0.92
N GLU A 587 7.23 -20.50 1.87
CA GLU A 587 7.22 -20.12 3.27
C GLU A 587 8.65 -20.23 3.83
N LEU A 588 9.18 -19.10 4.31
CA LEU A 588 10.48 -19.02 4.95
C LEU A 588 10.27 -18.95 6.47
N LEU A 589 10.99 -19.78 7.24
CA LEU A 589 10.81 -19.90 8.69
C LEU A 589 11.05 -18.59 9.48
N PHE A 590 12.01 -17.78 9.04
CA PHE A 590 12.47 -16.58 9.76
C PHE A 590 12.44 -15.31 8.90
N LEU A 591 11.94 -15.40 7.66
CA LEU A 591 11.86 -14.31 6.70
C LEU A 591 10.44 -14.22 6.16
N PRO A 592 10.01 -13.06 5.64
CA PRO A 592 8.75 -12.96 4.94
C PRO A 592 8.70 -13.99 3.79
N SER A 593 7.55 -14.64 3.61
CA SER A 593 7.31 -15.54 2.48
C SER A 593 7.56 -14.82 1.14
N THR A 594 8.20 -15.51 0.20
CA THR A 594 8.49 -14.99 -1.14
C THR A 594 7.81 -15.87 -2.20
N TYR A 595 7.73 -15.38 -3.43
CA TYR A 595 7.30 -16.17 -4.57
C TYR A 595 8.52 -16.63 -5.37
N ALA A 596 8.46 -17.85 -5.87
CA ALA A 596 9.44 -18.39 -6.82
C ALA A 596 8.71 -18.85 -8.10
N PRO A 597 9.36 -18.80 -9.28
CA PRO A 597 8.78 -19.36 -10.50
C PRO A 597 8.39 -20.83 -10.30
N CYS A 598 7.25 -21.22 -10.86
CA CYS A 598 6.76 -22.59 -10.78
C CYS A 598 7.77 -23.56 -11.40
N PRO A 599 8.14 -24.66 -10.71
CA PRO A 599 9.16 -25.60 -11.21
C PRO A 599 8.75 -26.30 -12.50
N ASP A 600 7.44 -26.47 -12.74
CA ASP A 600 6.95 -27.28 -13.86
C ASP A 600 6.74 -26.46 -15.14
N CYS A 601 6.28 -25.21 -15.01
CA CYS A 601 6.03 -24.34 -16.17
C CYS A 601 7.05 -23.20 -16.30
N GLY A 602 7.99 -23.06 -15.36
CA GLY A 602 9.01 -22.02 -15.37
C GLY A 602 8.46 -20.58 -15.35
N GLY A 603 7.23 -20.37 -14.87
CA GLY A 603 6.54 -19.08 -14.95
C GLY A 603 5.53 -18.94 -16.09
N ALA A 604 5.51 -19.86 -17.06
CA ALA A 604 4.68 -19.74 -18.26
C ALA A 604 3.17 -19.83 -18.01
N ARG A 605 2.71 -20.32 -16.85
CA ARG A 605 1.29 -20.47 -16.42
C ARG A 605 0.47 -21.52 -17.18
N TYR A 606 0.94 -22.04 -18.31
CA TYR A 606 0.21 -22.98 -19.17
C TYR A 606 0.86 -24.37 -19.25
N ASN A 607 0.08 -25.36 -19.67
CA ASN A 607 0.61 -26.68 -20.00
C ASN A 607 1.26 -26.69 -21.40
N PRO A 608 2.19 -27.63 -21.67
CA PRO A 608 2.92 -27.68 -22.93
C PRO A 608 2.02 -27.75 -24.17
N GLU A 609 0.86 -28.41 -24.10
CA GLU A 609 -0.04 -28.58 -25.26
C GLU A 609 -0.68 -27.25 -25.67
N THR A 610 -0.95 -26.35 -24.72
CA THR A 610 -1.49 -25.02 -25.00
C THR A 610 -0.43 -24.10 -25.60
N LEU A 611 0.83 -24.24 -25.18
CA LEU A 611 1.96 -23.46 -25.68
C LEU A 611 2.35 -23.80 -27.13
N GLN A 612 1.85 -24.90 -27.68
CA GLN A 612 2.04 -25.26 -29.10
C GLN A 612 1.22 -24.39 -30.06
N VAL A 613 0.17 -23.72 -29.59
CA VAL A 613 -0.62 -22.81 -30.43
C VAL A 613 0.08 -21.46 -30.46
N THR A 614 0.37 -20.98 -31.66
CA THR A 614 1.05 -19.69 -31.86
C THR A 614 0.18 -18.73 -32.66
N TYR A 615 0.36 -17.44 -32.41
CA TYR A 615 -0.18 -16.36 -33.21
C TYR A 615 1.00 -15.48 -33.64
N ARG A 616 1.17 -15.26 -34.94
CA ARG A 616 2.33 -14.53 -35.51
C ARG A 616 3.68 -15.04 -34.97
N GLY A 617 3.82 -16.35 -34.82
CA GLY A 617 5.05 -17.01 -34.37
C GLY A 617 5.31 -16.97 -32.85
N ARG A 618 4.40 -16.42 -32.04
CA ARG A 618 4.50 -16.37 -30.57
C ARG A 618 3.38 -17.16 -29.90
N ASN A 619 3.70 -17.93 -28.87
CA ASN A 619 2.69 -18.60 -28.05
C ASN A 619 2.05 -17.64 -27.04
N ILE A 620 1.02 -18.08 -26.32
CA ILE A 620 0.28 -17.23 -25.37
C ILE A 620 1.14 -16.74 -24.19
N ALA A 621 2.12 -17.54 -23.74
CA ALA A 621 3.06 -17.14 -22.70
C ALA A 621 4.07 -16.12 -23.24
N ASP A 622 4.59 -16.30 -24.46
CA ASP A 622 5.47 -15.32 -25.11
C ASP A 622 4.78 -13.95 -25.26
N VAL A 623 3.47 -13.95 -25.55
CA VAL A 623 2.67 -12.71 -25.62
C VAL A 623 2.50 -12.08 -24.24
N LEU A 624 2.27 -12.87 -23.19
CA LEU A 624 2.24 -12.37 -21.82
C LEU A 624 3.61 -11.83 -21.38
N ASP A 625 4.70 -12.30 -21.97
CA ASP A 625 6.06 -11.82 -21.71
C ASP A 625 6.45 -10.62 -22.60
N LEU A 626 5.56 -10.09 -23.44
CA LEU A 626 5.83 -8.82 -24.14
C LEU A 626 5.69 -7.64 -23.17
N THR A 627 6.56 -6.65 -23.34
CA THR A 627 6.36 -5.31 -22.78
C THR A 627 5.12 -4.66 -23.41
N VAL A 628 4.53 -3.66 -22.76
CA VAL A 628 3.41 -2.88 -23.31
C VAL A 628 3.79 -2.26 -24.65
N GLU A 629 5.01 -1.74 -24.77
CA GLU A 629 5.55 -1.18 -26.01
C GLU A 629 5.64 -2.21 -27.13
N SER A 630 6.30 -3.34 -26.91
CA SER A 630 6.38 -4.40 -27.92
C SER A 630 5.01 -5.02 -28.25
N ALA A 631 4.10 -5.08 -27.26
CA ALA A 631 2.74 -5.52 -27.49
C ALA A 631 1.95 -4.54 -28.36
N ALA A 632 2.19 -3.23 -28.24
CA ALA A 632 1.51 -2.21 -29.03
C ALA A 632 1.86 -2.35 -30.51
N GLU A 633 3.14 -2.60 -30.81
CA GLU A 633 3.60 -2.92 -32.15
C GLU A 633 3.02 -4.26 -32.64
N PHE A 634 3.06 -5.30 -31.81
CA PHE A 634 2.61 -6.64 -32.17
C PHE A 634 1.10 -6.70 -32.48
N PHE A 635 0.29 -5.91 -31.79
CA PHE A 635 -1.17 -5.82 -31.93
C PHE A 635 -1.67 -4.55 -32.65
N ALA A 636 -0.81 -3.87 -33.42
CA ALA A 636 -1.19 -2.63 -34.13
C ALA A 636 -2.47 -2.79 -35.00
N ASP A 637 -2.64 -3.96 -35.64
CA ASP A 637 -3.80 -4.27 -36.48
C ASP A 637 -5.03 -4.80 -35.70
N THR A 638 -4.98 -4.79 -34.36
CA THR A 638 -6.07 -5.26 -33.49
C THR A 638 -6.62 -4.09 -32.66
N PRO A 639 -7.59 -3.31 -33.19
CA PRO A 639 -8.01 -2.03 -32.60
C PRO A 639 -8.43 -2.11 -31.14
N ALA A 640 -9.10 -3.20 -30.74
CA ALA A 640 -9.56 -3.40 -29.37
C ALA A 640 -8.41 -3.57 -28.36
N VAL A 641 -7.26 -4.12 -28.79
CA VAL A 641 -6.06 -4.26 -27.95
C VAL A 641 -5.21 -2.99 -28.03
N ALA A 642 -5.03 -2.45 -29.23
CA ALA A 642 -4.22 -1.25 -29.47
C ALA A 642 -4.68 -0.06 -28.63
N ARG A 643 -6.00 0.13 -28.45
CA ARG A 643 -6.55 1.20 -27.60
C ARG A 643 -6.07 1.09 -26.14
N SER A 644 -6.15 -0.10 -25.54
CA SER A 644 -5.72 -0.31 -24.15
C SER A 644 -4.20 -0.17 -23.99
N LEU A 645 -3.43 -0.58 -25.00
CA LEU A 645 -1.98 -0.45 -24.98
C LEU A 645 -1.53 1.01 -25.14
N THR A 646 -2.21 1.77 -26.00
CA THR A 646 -1.95 3.21 -26.17
C THR A 646 -2.14 3.96 -24.85
N THR A 647 -3.26 3.72 -24.14
CA THR A 647 -3.47 4.40 -22.85
C THR A 647 -2.48 4.00 -21.78
N LEU A 648 -1.90 2.79 -21.83
CA LEU A 648 -0.81 2.38 -20.95
C LEU A 648 0.53 3.07 -21.30
N LEU A 649 0.81 3.26 -22.60
CA LEU A 649 1.97 4.02 -23.06
C LEU A 649 1.87 5.49 -22.65
N ASP A 650 0.69 6.10 -22.81
CA ASP A 650 0.41 7.50 -22.48
C ASP A 650 0.61 7.83 -21.00
N VAL A 651 0.46 6.85 -20.11
CA VAL A 651 0.75 6.98 -18.66
C VAL A 651 2.17 6.51 -18.28
N GLY A 652 3.04 6.25 -19.26
CA GLY A 652 4.45 5.91 -19.05
C GLY A 652 4.69 4.48 -18.55
N LEU A 653 3.84 3.51 -18.91
CA LEU A 653 3.97 2.11 -18.49
C LEU A 653 4.47 1.18 -19.61
N GLY A 654 5.11 1.72 -20.64
CA GLY A 654 5.60 0.98 -21.81
C GLY A 654 6.51 -0.21 -21.47
N TYR A 655 7.28 -0.09 -20.38
CA TYR A 655 8.26 -1.09 -19.94
C TYR A 655 7.66 -2.30 -19.19
N LEU A 656 6.41 -2.23 -18.74
CA LEU A 656 5.81 -3.34 -17.99
C LEU A 656 5.47 -4.50 -18.91
N HIS A 657 5.67 -5.73 -18.43
CA HIS A 657 5.22 -6.92 -19.17
C HIS A 657 3.72 -7.16 -18.96
N LEU A 658 3.02 -7.61 -20.01
CA LEU A 658 1.57 -7.86 -19.96
C LEU A 658 1.17 -8.84 -18.84
N GLY A 659 1.99 -9.87 -18.65
CA GLY A 659 1.82 -10.94 -17.68
C GLY A 659 2.51 -10.69 -16.34
N GLN A 660 3.14 -9.52 -16.14
CA GLN A 660 3.88 -9.22 -14.93
C GLN A 660 2.98 -9.34 -13.69
N PRO A 661 3.39 -10.13 -12.67
CA PRO A 661 2.61 -10.30 -11.44
C PRO A 661 2.29 -8.98 -10.75
N ALA A 662 1.03 -8.81 -10.32
CA ALA A 662 0.61 -7.63 -9.56
C ALA A 662 1.39 -7.42 -8.25
N THR A 663 1.99 -8.49 -7.71
CA THR A 663 2.84 -8.46 -6.51
C THR A 663 4.22 -7.86 -6.75
N GLU A 664 4.65 -7.72 -8.00
CA GLU A 664 5.92 -7.11 -8.38
C GLU A 664 5.77 -5.63 -8.76
N LEU A 665 4.53 -5.16 -8.94
CA LEU A 665 4.24 -3.77 -9.27
C LEU A 665 4.35 -2.88 -8.04
N SER A 666 4.96 -1.71 -8.23
CA SER A 666 4.94 -0.59 -7.28
C SER A 666 3.52 -0.02 -7.10
N GLY A 667 3.34 0.76 -6.04
CA GLY A 667 2.08 1.48 -5.79
C GLY A 667 1.72 2.44 -6.94
N GLY A 668 2.70 3.19 -7.43
CA GLY A 668 2.53 4.13 -8.54
C GLY A 668 2.25 3.44 -9.89
N GLU A 669 2.86 2.29 -10.19
CA GLU A 669 2.50 1.49 -11.38
C GLU A 669 1.06 0.98 -11.29
N ALA A 670 0.68 0.42 -10.13
CA ALA A 670 -0.69 -0.05 -9.91
C ALA A 670 -1.72 1.08 -10.07
N GLN A 671 -1.40 2.28 -9.59
CA GLN A 671 -2.23 3.47 -9.72
C GLN A 671 -2.37 3.92 -11.18
N ARG A 672 -1.26 3.98 -11.93
CA ARG A 672 -1.26 4.34 -13.35
C ARG A 672 -2.00 3.32 -14.22
N ILE A 673 -1.93 2.02 -13.90
CA ILE A 673 -2.74 0.98 -14.57
C ILE A 673 -4.25 1.25 -14.36
N LYS A 674 -4.68 1.62 -13.14
CA LYS A 674 -6.08 1.98 -12.88
C LYS A 674 -6.50 3.21 -13.68
N LEU A 675 -5.66 4.23 -13.71
CA LEU A 675 -5.92 5.44 -14.49
C LEU A 675 -6.05 5.12 -15.99
N ALA A 676 -5.09 4.37 -16.57
CA ALA A 676 -5.15 3.93 -17.97
C ALA A 676 -6.41 3.11 -18.28
N THR A 677 -6.87 2.29 -17.32
CA THR A 677 -8.10 1.49 -17.42
C THR A 677 -9.36 2.35 -17.46
N GLU A 678 -9.34 3.54 -16.85
CA GLU A 678 -10.44 4.50 -16.93
C GLU A 678 -10.35 5.41 -18.16
N LEU A 679 -9.14 5.78 -18.59
CA LEU A 679 -8.89 6.56 -19.82
C LEU A 679 -9.33 5.81 -21.08
N GLN A 680 -9.22 4.48 -21.11
CA GLN A 680 -9.68 3.69 -22.27
C GLN A 680 -11.21 3.67 -22.45
N ARG A 681 -12.00 4.08 -21.46
CA ARG A 681 -13.47 4.05 -21.56
C ARG A 681 -13.96 5.32 -22.25
N ALA A 682 -14.87 5.19 -23.22
CA ALA A 682 -15.51 6.34 -23.85
C ALA A 682 -16.57 6.90 -22.89
N HIS A 683 -16.42 8.16 -22.45
CA HIS A 683 -17.34 8.77 -21.49
C HIS A 683 -18.26 9.78 -22.18
N ARG A 684 -19.56 9.67 -21.90
CA ARG A 684 -20.60 10.61 -22.40
C ARG A 684 -21.12 11.54 -21.32
N THR A 685 -20.72 11.32 -20.06
CA THR A 685 -21.21 12.06 -18.89
C THR A 685 -20.03 12.63 -18.11
N HIS A 686 -20.27 13.75 -17.43
CA HIS A 686 -19.32 14.30 -16.46
C HIS A 686 -18.94 13.23 -15.41
N THR A 687 -17.67 13.22 -15.02
CA THR A 687 -17.10 12.28 -14.06
C THR A 687 -16.17 13.06 -13.15
N LEU A 688 -16.21 12.78 -11.86
CA LEU A 688 -15.27 13.32 -10.88
C LEU A 688 -14.19 12.27 -10.63
N TYR A 689 -12.95 12.60 -10.93
CA TYR A 689 -11.79 11.78 -10.65
C TYR A 689 -11.16 12.24 -9.34
N LEU A 690 -10.99 11.32 -8.39
CA LEU A 690 -10.31 11.55 -7.12
C LEU A 690 -9.05 10.71 -7.04
N LEU A 691 -7.89 11.34 -6.98
CA LEU A 691 -6.60 10.64 -6.88
C LEU A 691 -5.89 10.99 -5.57
N ASP A 692 -5.38 9.97 -4.89
CA ASP A 692 -4.62 10.14 -3.65
C ASP A 692 -3.13 9.96 -3.95
N GLU A 693 -2.36 11.05 -3.82
CA GLU A 693 -0.92 11.13 -4.06
C GLU A 693 -0.47 10.47 -5.38
N PRO A 694 -1.00 10.91 -6.54
CA PRO A 694 -0.72 10.30 -7.84
C PRO A 694 0.76 10.37 -8.28
N THR A 695 1.54 11.30 -7.74
CA THR A 695 2.97 11.43 -8.03
C THR A 695 3.92 10.72 -7.08
N THR A 696 3.40 10.14 -5.99
CA THR A 696 4.26 9.46 -5.01
C THR A 696 5.06 8.34 -5.68
N GLY A 697 6.40 8.47 -5.62
CA GLY A 697 7.35 7.52 -6.21
C GLY A 697 7.55 7.66 -7.72
N LEU A 698 7.12 8.75 -8.33
CA LEU A 698 7.38 9.05 -9.74
C LEU A 698 8.58 9.98 -9.91
N HIS A 699 9.36 9.73 -10.95
CA HIS A 699 10.39 10.67 -11.39
C HIS A 699 9.71 11.92 -11.98
N PRO A 700 10.30 13.13 -11.87
CA PRO A 700 9.70 14.36 -12.43
C PRO A 700 9.28 14.27 -13.90
N ALA A 701 10.05 13.53 -14.73
CA ALA A 701 9.67 13.23 -16.12
C ALA A 701 8.36 12.44 -16.24
N ASP A 702 8.13 11.48 -15.34
CA ASP A 702 6.90 10.69 -15.29
C ASP A 702 5.74 11.51 -14.73
N VAL A 703 6.02 12.47 -13.83
CA VAL A 703 5.03 13.44 -13.31
C VAL A 703 4.51 14.34 -14.44
N GLU A 704 5.37 14.85 -15.32
CA GLU A 704 4.94 15.64 -16.49
C GLU A 704 3.98 14.84 -17.40
N LEU A 705 4.30 13.58 -17.70
CA LEU A 705 3.43 12.70 -18.50
C LEU A 705 2.08 12.51 -17.82
N LEU A 706 2.07 12.26 -16.51
CA LEU A 706 0.84 12.10 -15.75
C LEU A 706 -0.01 13.38 -15.73
N LEU A 707 0.60 14.53 -15.49
CA LEU A 707 -0.07 15.83 -15.49
C LEU A 707 -0.71 16.13 -16.85
N HIS A 708 -0.04 15.77 -17.95
CA HIS A 708 -0.61 15.90 -19.29
C HIS A 708 -1.92 15.11 -19.42
N GLN A 709 -1.95 13.86 -18.95
CA GLN A 709 -3.16 13.03 -18.97
C GLN A 709 -4.28 13.57 -18.06
N LEU A 710 -3.93 14.04 -16.86
CA LEU A 710 -4.91 14.62 -15.92
C LEU A 710 -5.53 15.90 -16.48
N HIS A 711 -4.74 16.76 -17.11
CA HIS A 711 -5.29 17.92 -17.81
C HIS A 711 -6.13 17.54 -19.02
N GLY A 712 -5.77 16.49 -19.76
CA GLY A 712 -6.60 15.94 -20.85
C GLY A 712 -8.00 15.53 -20.37
N LEU A 713 -8.13 14.95 -19.18
CA LEU A 713 -9.44 14.66 -18.56
C LEU A 713 -10.25 15.93 -18.30
N VAL A 714 -9.61 16.98 -17.77
CA VAL A 714 -10.28 18.25 -17.49
C VAL A 714 -10.68 18.96 -18.78
N ASP A 715 -9.83 18.91 -19.82
CA ASP A 715 -10.11 19.49 -21.14
C ASP A 715 -11.27 18.77 -21.84
N ALA A 716 -11.45 17.46 -21.58
CA ALA A 716 -12.63 16.68 -21.97
C ALA A 716 -13.90 17.03 -21.17
N GLY A 717 -13.81 17.92 -20.18
CA GLY A 717 -14.94 18.43 -19.39
C GLY A 717 -15.18 17.70 -18.07
N HIS A 718 -14.24 16.88 -17.59
CA HIS A 718 -14.33 16.22 -16.29
C HIS A 718 -13.78 17.09 -15.15
N THR A 719 -14.02 16.69 -13.90
CA THR A 719 -13.37 17.29 -12.71
C THR A 719 -12.27 16.36 -12.23
N VAL A 720 -11.10 16.89 -11.90
CA VAL A 720 -10.01 16.10 -11.30
C VAL A 720 -9.62 16.74 -9.96
N ILE A 721 -9.69 15.96 -8.89
CA ILE A 721 -9.26 16.35 -7.55
C ILE A 721 -8.10 15.44 -7.15
N VAL A 722 -6.97 16.02 -6.76
CA VAL A 722 -5.79 15.28 -6.32
C VAL A 722 -5.39 15.69 -4.91
N VAL A 723 -5.00 14.72 -4.08
CA VAL A 723 -4.22 15.01 -2.87
C VAL A 723 -2.75 15.00 -3.25
N GLU A 724 -2.05 16.10 -3.05
CA GLU A 724 -0.68 16.25 -3.53
C GLU A 724 0.26 17.02 -2.60
N HIS A 725 1.53 16.65 -2.68
CA HIS A 725 2.64 17.31 -1.98
C HIS A 725 3.73 17.79 -2.94
N ASP A 726 3.74 17.31 -4.19
CA ASP A 726 4.64 17.81 -5.22
C ASP A 726 4.19 19.21 -5.68
N MET A 727 5.02 20.22 -5.42
CA MET A 727 4.68 21.61 -5.74
C MET A 727 4.60 21.89 -7.24
N SER A 728 5.21 21.08 -8.10
CA SER A 728 5.03 21.21 -9.56
C SER A 728 3.60 20.87 -9.98
N VAL A 729 2.98 19.87 -9.34
CA VAL A 729 1.56 19.52 -9.55
C VAL A 729 0.65 20.58 -8.96
N VAL A 730 0.94 21.03 -7.73
CA VAL A 730 0.12 22.06 -7.05
C VAL A 730 0.18 23.38 -7.81
N ALA A 731 1.34 23.76 -8.36
CA ALA A 731 1.51 24.94 -9.21
C ALA A 731 0.75 24.81 -10.54
N GLY A 732 0.62 23.60 -11.09
CA GLY A 732 -0.16 23.30 -12.29
C GLY A 732 -1.68 23.21 -12.07
N ALA A 733 -2.17 23.34 -10.84
CA ALA A 733 -3.60 23.28 -10.52
C ALA A 733 -4.38 24.53 -10.95
N ASP A 734 -5.66 24.36 -11.25
CA ASP A 734 -6.58 25.49 -11.44
C ASP A 734 -7.02 26.06 -10.06
N TRP A 735 -7.11 25.18 -9.05
CA TRP A 735 -7.51 25.52 -7.68
C TRP A 735 -6.69 24.73 -6.66
N VAL A 736 -6.38 25.35 -5.52
CA VAL A 736 -5.61 24.77 -4.43
C VAL A 736 -6.39 24.91 -3.13
N ILE A 737 -6.47 23.82 -2.35
CA ILE A 737 -6.98 23.81 -0.98
C ILE A 737 -5.83 23.39 -0.06
N ASP A 738 -5.35 24.31 0.77
CA ASP A 738 -4.26 24.07 1.72
C ASP A 738 -4.80 23.69 3.10
N MET A 739 -4.42 22.51 3.58
CA MET A 739 -4.84 21.94 4.86
C MET A 739 -3.74 22.10 5.92
N GLY A 740 -4.09 22.60 7.11
CA GLY A 740 -3.10 22.82 8.16
C GLY A 740 -3.66 23.52 9.40
N PRO A 741 -2.85 24.35 10.09
CA PRO A 741 -1.45 24.70 9.79
C PRO A 741 -0.41 23.61 10.14
N GLY A 742 -0.79 22.60 10.93
CA GLY A 742 0.07 21.47 11.32
C GLY A 742 -0.59 20.10 11.06
N GLY A 743 0.05 19.03 11.55
CA GLY A 743 -0.56 17.69 11.61
C GLY A 743 -1.31 17.43 12.93
N GLY A 744 -2.21 16.45 12.93
CA GLY A 744 -2.97 16.05 14.13
C GLY A 744 -3.91 17.14 14.63
N GLU A 745 -3.94 17.39 15.94
CA GLU A 745 -4.81 18.40 16.58
C GLU A 745 -4.47 19.85 16.17
N LYS A 746 -3.25 20.10 15.67
CA LYS A 746 -2.86 21.39 15.09
C LYS A 746 -3.28 21.53 13.62
N GLY A 747 -3.83 20.48 13.03
CA GLY A 747 -4.34 20.45 11.66
C GLY A 747 -5.86 20.55 11.60
N GLY A 748 -6.41 19.97 10.55
CA GLY A 748 -7.85 19.80 10.38
C GLY A 748 -8.60 21.09 10.08
N ARG A 749 -7.93 22.05 9.44
CA ARG A 749 -8.52 23.31 8.98
C ARG A 749 -8.07 23.60 7.56
N VAL A 750 -8.95 24.23 6.78
CA VAL A 750 -8.59 24.88 5.51
C VAL A 750 -7.89 26.18 5.88
N VAL A 751 -6.60 26.29 5.57
CA VAL A 751 -5.78 27.48 5.85
C VAL A 751 -5.88 28.48 4.71
N ALA A 752 -5.94 27.98 3.48
CA ALA A 752 -6.12 28.77 2.27
C ALA A 752 -6.91 27.97 1.23
N ALA A 753 -7.73 28.65 0.43
CA ALA A 753 -8.36 28.08 -0.75
C ALA A 753 -8.41 29.17 -1.84
N GLY A 754 -7.99 28.84 -3.05
CA GLY A 754 -7.84 29.83 -4.12
C GLY A 754 -7.09 29.27 -5.32
N THR A 755 -6.78 30.13 -6.29
CA THR A 755 -5.79 29.84 -7.33
C THR A 755 -4.40 29.61 -6.72
N PRO A 756 -3.47 28.92 -7.42
CA PRO A 756 -2.11 28.71 -6.91
C PRO A 756 -1.40 30.02 -6.50
N THR A 757 -1.59 31.09 -7.27
CA THR A 757 -0.99 32.40 -6.98
C THR A 757 -1.57 33.04 -5.70
N GLU A 758 -2.88 32.91 -5.47
CA GLU A 758 -3.53 33.42 -4.25
C GLU A 758 -3.06 32.64 -3.01
N VAL A 759 -2.98 31.30 -3.11
CA VAL A 759 -2.50 30.46 -2.01
C VAL A 759 -1.03 30.74 -1.70
N ALA A 760 -0.18 30.94 -2.72
CA ALA A 760 1.22 31.32 -2.55
C ALA A 760 1.42 32.66 -1.80
N GLY A 761 0.43 33.55 -1.84
CA GLY A 761 0.42 34.82 -1.10
C GLY A 761 -0.09 34.73 0.34
N THR A 762 -0.60 33.57 0.78
CA THR A 762 -1.30 33.46 2.06
C THR A 762 -0.35 33.38 3.26
N LYS A 763 -0.53 34.30 4.22
CA LYS A 763 0.25 34.31 5.48
C LYS A 763 -0.21 33.17 6.40
N GLY A 764 0.74 32.46 6.99
CA GLY A 764 0.47 31.38 7.96
C GLY A 764 0.19 30.02 7.32
N SER A 765 0.18 29.92 5.98
CA SER A 765 0.27 28.65 5.26
C SER A 765 1.71 28.15 5.30
N THR A 766 1.90 26.88 5.69
CA THR A 766 3.19 26.19 5.63
C THR A 766 3.59 25.88 4.19
N THR A 767 2.61 25.78 3.29
CA THR A 767 2.79 25.43 1.87
C THR A 767 3.15 26.64 1.02
N ALA A 768 2.61 27.82 1.34
CA ALA A 768 2.74 29.04 0.54
C ALA A 768 4.18 29.38 0.08
N PRO A 769 5.23 29.31 0.92
CA PRO A 769 6.60 29.61 0.48
C PRO A 769 7.12 28.65 -0.59
N TYR A 770 6.75 27.37 -0.51
CA TYR A 770 7.19 26.34 -1.45
C TYR A 770 6.41 26.45 -2.76
N LEU A 771 5.11 26.73 -2.68
CA LEU A 771 4.29 26.98 -3.86
C LEU A 771 4.76 28.23 -4.60
N LYS A 772 5.14 29.29 -3.87
CA LYS A 772 5.72 30.49 -4.46
C LYS A 772 7.00 30.18 -5.25
N ASN A 773 7.93 29.42 -4.67
CA ASN A 773 9.16 29.03 -5.35
C ASN A 773 8.93 28.13 -6.57
N ALA A 774 7.83 27.35 -6.62
CA ALA A 774 7.49 26.52 -7.76
C ALA A 774 6.78 27.28 -8.90
N LEU A 775 6.27 28.49 -8.61
CA LEU A 775 5.65 29.38 -9.59
C LEU A 775 6.64 30.40 -10.19
N GLU A 776 7.74 30.67 -9.50
CA GLU A 776 8.87 31.51 -9.93
C GLU A 776 9.87 30.70 -10.77
#